data_AF-A0A9P6M0Z6-F1
#
_entry.id   AF-A0A9P6M0Z6-F1
#
_cell.length_a   1.000
_cell.length_b   1.000
_cell.length_c   1.000
_cell.angle_alpha   90.00
_cell.angle_beta   90.00
_cell.angle_gamma   90.00
#
_symmetry.space_group_name_H-M   'P 1'
#
loop_
_entity.id
_entity.type
_entity.pdbx_description
1 polymer ?
#
loop_
_entity_poly.entity_id
_entity_poly.type
_entity_poly.pdbx_seq_one_letter_code
_entity_poly.pdbx_strand_id
1 'polypeptide(L)'
;MEDGTNSSPSPPPNQSWRRNNRSSPVQDDSLADQEDSASSFLLPNSTEDDLSSVARSTGSRTVISIHILAIVILISLFSWFYLEALAGGDIEWVKDHLSMLGANLVISVLCLTTALTMIVLTPMSTKFAICLFAGIGAILFALKKWDDGESFEQHGAYNFLVLLVIIVPLNGLIQSILLCQRKMSPSKFHRSMTLSVMGTTLITTLLLMYYHSIWGNGANGVQLMHGTLVGTPLCEWDGLNIPFVDLLPNYIQNFWTGQLSCPVVKGIEAEWSHEGILTINCSNKEFKESGQQPTFHVLPDTKPWLVNDKIMHTYNKKIVERIKKMNYTEPVLVNDEGVESIIANCEENVSKVLIRVVRNEAVLDRVKTVEKAHQKQEETPTIAKEEHAAPSRKPNVMVLFMDAVSRRQFYRKLANTAATPAALPIWKDFYEAGYITSRVEDNCEDWSAQYTGIATSQYFDHELQSPFCLPPYYALEGNPFSNFEGPYSIVSRCFHGTNVHNHALEYMNQFRAAYPDRPWFQMGSFIEGHEGTSEVLLTLDDDMSKFIKGMEEDGTLENTIIFMLADHGLHMGINFMFTPNGRIEHLNPYLSVILPPLLTKKYSSLSRGLMHNQQSLITGYEIHATLKMMASGVMPESGDQDAVDGGAWRRGTLFDEELGLSRTCEQAKIPEEFCRCRVA
;
A
#
# COMPACT_ATOMS: atom_id res chain seq x y z
N MET A 1 -46.29 -40.66 -21.29
CA MET A 1 -47.44 -39.84 -21.73
C MET A 1 -46.81 -38.58 -22.30
N GLU A 2 -46.33 -38.75 -23.54
CA GLU A 2 -46.87 -38.12 -24.77
C GLU A 2 -46.26 -36.72 -24.97
N ASP A 3 -45.89 -36.24 -26.16
CA ASP A 3 -45.32 -36.77 -27.40
C ASP A 3 -45.14 -35.53 -28.32
N GLY A 4 -44.24 -35.55 -29.32
CA GLY A 4 -44.29 -34.62 -30.46
C GLY A 4 -43.13 -33.60 -30.59
N THR A 5 -41.92 -33.93 -31.06
CA THR A 5 -41.44 -34.15 -32.46
C THR A 5 -40.98 -32.91 -33.25
N ASN A 6 -39.68 -32.91 -33.61
CA ASN A 6 -39.01 -32.58 -34.91
C ASN A 6 -39.22 -31.18 -35.57
N SER A 7 -38.31 -30.52 -36.31
CA SER A 7 -37.03 -30.83 -36.98
C SER A 7 -36.42 -29.54 -37.58
N SER A 8 -35.09 -29.48 -37.79
CA SER A 8 -34.26 -28.45 -38.48
C SER A 8 -34.28 -28.61 -40.05
N PRO A 9 -33.43 -27.96 -40.90
CA PRO A 9 -33.15 -26.52 -41.17
C PRO A 9 -33.03 -26.10 -42.70
N SER A 10 -32.81 -24.78 -42.98
CA SER A 10 -32.07 -24.13 -44.12
C SER A 10 -32.82 -23.77 -45.47
N PRO A 11 -32.25 -22.98 -46.44
CA PRO A 11 -32.38 -21.51 -46.69
C PRO A 11 -32.83 -21.15 -48.17
N PRO A 12 -32.32 -20.09 -48.86
CA PRO A 12 -32.69 -18.64 -48.97
C PRO A 12 -33.38 -18.27 -50.33
N PRO A 13 -33.48 -16.98 -50.79
CA PRO A 13 -32.41 -16.43 -51.66
C PRO A 13 -32.21 -14.87 -51.70
N ASN A 14 -31.07 -14.52 -52.32
CA ASN A 14 -30.55 -13.23 -52.80
C ASN A 14 -31.55 -12.26 -53.47
N GLN A 15 -31.23 -10.96 -53.42
CA GLN A 15 -31.21 -10.11 -54.63
C GLN A 15 -30.28 -8.89 -54.51
N SER A 16 -29.49 -8.70 -55.56
CA SER A 16 -28.55 -7.61 -55.85
C SER A 16 -29.07 -6.76 -57.02
N TRP A 17 -28.34 -5.66 -57.32
CA TRP A 17 -28.36 -4.80 -58.52
C TRP A 17 -29.24 -3.54 -58.46
N ARG A 18 -28.64 -2.34 -58.60
CA ARG A 18 -28.22 -1.74 -59.89
C ARG A 18 -27.42 -0.43 -59.72
N ARG A 19 -26.32 -0.35 -60.47
CA ARG A 19 -25.69 0.88 -60.99
C ARG A 19 -26.53 1.44 -62.15
N ASN A 20 -26.42 2.74 -62.41
CA ASN A 20 -26.55 3.27 -63.78
C ASN A 20 -25.57 4.43 -64.02
N ASN A 21 -24.82 4.26 -65.11
CA ASN A 21 -23.94 5.22 -65.79
C ASN A 21 -24.73 6.15 -66.71
N ARG A 22 -24.17 7.33 -67.02
CA ARG A 22 -24.13 8.00 -68.36
C ARG A 22 -23.27 9.28 -68.22
N SER A 23 -22.06 9.36 -68.79
CA SER A 23 -21.64 9.61 -70.19
C SER A 23 -21.40 11.10 -70.53
N SER A 24 -20.13 11.43 -70.83
CA SER A 24 -19.49 12.64 -71.40
C SER A 24 -20.03 13.01 -72.83
N PRO A 25 -19.62 14.08 -73.58
CA PRO A 25 -18.31 14.80 -73.60
C PRO A 25 -18.25 16.34 -73.94
N VAL A 26 -17.08 16.94 -73.63
CA VAL A 26 -16.24 17.98 -74.32
C VAL A 26 -16.89 19.21 -75.02
N GLN A 27 -16.49 20.45 -74.63
CA GLN A 27 -15.66 21.42 -75.41
C GLN A 27 -15.36 22.75 -74.65
N ASP A 28 -14.20 23.36 -74.94
CA ASP A 28 -13.59 24.61 -74.43
C ASP A 28 -14.44 25.90 -74.61
N ASP A 29 -14.34 26.86 -73.68
CA ASP A 29 -13.57 28.12 -73.85
C ASP A 29 -13.84 29.17 -72.74
N SER A 30 -12.74 29.68 -72.17
CA SER A 30 -12.50 31.09 -71.78
C SER A 30 -13.17 31.75 -70.54
N LEU A 31 -12.30 32.50 -69.85
CA LEU A 31 -12.49 33.72 -69.03
C LEU A 31 -12.86 33.59 -67.53
N ALA A 32 -11.86 33.99 -66.73
CA ALA A 32 -11.92 34.89 -65.56
C ALA A 32 -13.10 34.75 -64.58
N ASP A 33 -12.81 34.37 -63.33
CA ASP A 33 -12.71 35.32 -62.22
C ASP A 33 -12.53 34.62 -60.86
N GLN A 34 -11.68 35.25 -60.06
CA GLN A 34 -11.65 35.35 -58.60
C GLN A 34 -11.61 34.11 -57.69
N GLU A 35 -10.46 34.05 -57.01
CA GLU A 35 -10.15 33.39 -55.75
C GLU A 35 -11.20 33.65 -54.66
N ASP A 36 -11.46 32.64 -53.82
CA ASP A 36 -11.85 32.86 -52.43
C ASP A 36 -10.99 31.99 -51.51
N SER A 37 -10.34 32.67 -50.57
CA SER A 37 -9.24 32.18 -49.76
C SER A 37 -9.69 31.80 -48.36
N ALA A 38 -9.20 30.65 -47.88
CA ALA A 38 -9.24 30.27 -46.48
C ALA A 38 -8.30 31.17 -45.68
N SER A 39 -8.84 31.90 -44.71
CA SER A 39 -8.10 32.79 -43.83
C SER A 39 -7.25 32.01 -42.81
N SER A 40 -5.94 31.93 -43.08
CA SER A 40 -4.90 31.59 -42.11
C SER A 40 -4.60 32.79 -41.20
N PHE A 41 -4.59 32.58 -39.88
CA PHE A 41 -4.00 33.51 -38.91
C PHE A 41 -2.48 33.53 -39.08
N LEU A 42 -1.97 34.49 -39.86
CA LEU A 42 -0.56 34.85 -39.96
C LEU A 42 -0.41 36.33 -39.56
N LEU A 43 0.48 36.61 -38.60
CA LEU A 43 0.85 37.98 -38.22
C LEU A 43 1.72 38.61 -39.32
N PRO A 44 1.43 39.84 -39.79
CA PRO A 44 2.21 40.46 -40.85
C PRO A 44 3.44 41.22 -40.30
N ASN A 45 4.55 41.08 -41.05
CA ASN A 45 5.80 41.82 -40.90
C ASN A 45 5.62 43.25 -41.45
N SER A 46 6.18 44.24 -40.76
CA SER A 46 5.98 45.67 -40.98
C SER A 46 6.83 46.29 -42.09
N THR A 47 6.23 47.17 -42.91
CA THR A 47 6.78 48.48 -43.30
C THR A 47 5.67 49.40 -43.83
N GLU A 48 5.81 50.70 -43.53
CA GLU A 48 5.08 51.90 -44.00
C GLU A 48 3.89 52.48 -43.19
N ASP A 49 4.11 53.77 -42.89
CA ASP A 49 3.25 54.93 -42.64
C ASP A 49 2.70 55.30 -41.23
N ASP A 50 3.25 56.43 -40.77
CA ASP A 50 3.34 57.00 -39.42
C ASP A 50 2.06 57.70 -38.92
N LEU A 51 0.95 57.60 -39.66
CA LEU A 51 -0.38 58.04 -39.22
C LEU A 51 -1.26 56.87 -38.74
N SER A 52 -0.84 55.62 -38.99
CA SER A 52 -1.46 54.40 -38.46
C SER A 52 -0.91 53.99 -37.08
N SER A 53 0.21 54.57 -36.65
CA SER A 53 0.94 54.18 -35.43
C SER A 53 0.20 54.57 -34.15
N VAL A 54 -0.50 55.71 -34.14
CA VAL A 54 -1.29 56.17 -32.99
C VAL A 54 -2.58 55.35 -32.82
N ALA A 55 -3.27 55.00 -33.92
CA ALA A 55 -4.47 54.15 -33.90
C ALA A 55 -4.15 52.66 -33.63
N ARG A 56 -3.02 52.14 -34.12
CA ARG A 56 -2.52 50.80 -33.77
C ARG A 56 -2.00 50.73 -32.34
N SER A 57 -1.40 51.81 -31.82
CA SER A 57 -0.96 51.94 -30.42
C SER A 57 -2.14 51.93 -29.45
N THR A 58 -3.21 52.69 -29.75
CA THR A 58 -4.43 52.69 -28.93
C THR A 58 -5.18 51.36 -29.04
N GLY A 59 -5.28 50.77 -30.23
CA GLY A 59 -5.86 49.44 -30.43
C GLY A 59 -5.12 48.32 -29.68
N SER A 60 -3.78 48.32 -29.74
CA SER A 60 -2.92 47.36 -29.01
C SER A 60 -3.04 47.50 -27.49
N ARG A 61 -3.07 48.74 -26.98
CA ARG A 61 -3.29 49.00 -25.54
C ARG A 61 -4.69 48.57 -25.07
N THR A 62 -5.72 48.76 -25.88
CA THR A 62 -7.09 48.31 -25.56
C THR A 62 -7.18 46.79 -25.51
N VAL A 63 -6.57 46.09 -26.48
CA VAL A 63 -6.54 44.61 -26.50
C VAL A 63 -5.78 44.04 -25.30
N ILE A 64 -4.62 44.63 -24.94
CA ILE A 64 -3.87 44.22 -23.76
C ILE A 64 -4.69 44.45 -22.49
N SER A 65 -5.39 45.59 -22.36
CA SER A 65 -6.28 45.86 -21.22
C SER A 65 -7.45 44.87 -21.13
N ILE A 66 -8.04 44.46 -22.25
CA ILE A 66 -9.10 43.44 -22.30
C ILE A 66 -8.55 42.08 -21.85
N HIS A 67 -7.37 41.68 -22.31
CA HIS A 67 -6.73 40.43 -21.89
C HIS A 67 -6.40 40.43 -20.40
N ILE A 68 -5.88 41.54 -19.86
CA ILE A 68 -5.59 41.68 -18.43
C ILE A 68 -6.89 41.57 -17.62
N LEU A 69 -7.97 42.22 -18.06
CA LEU A 69 -9.28 42.12 -17.42
C LEU A 69 -9.79 40.66 -17.44
N ALA A 70 -9.68 39.98 -18.58
CA ALA A 70 -10.07 38.57 -18.70
C ALA A 70 -9.23 37.66 -17.80
N ILE A 71 -7.92 37.89 -17.67
CA ILE A 71 -7.04 37.14 -16.75
C ILE A 71 -7.53 37.32 -15.31
N VAL A 72 -7.81 38.55 -14.88
CA VAL A 72 -8.31 38.82 -13.52
C VAL A 72 -9.65 38.12 -13.29
N ILE A 73 -10.59 38.21 -14.25
CA ILE A 73 -11.88 37.51 -14.17
C ILE A 73 -11.68 35.99 -14.04
N LEU A 74 -10.80 35.39 -14.85
CA LEU A 74 -10.53 33.96 -14.80
C LEU A 74 -9.90 33.54 -13.46
N ILE A 75 -9.01 34.35 -12.88
CA ILE A 75 -8.44 34.09 -11.55
C ILE A 75 -9.54 34.18 -10.48
N SER A 76 -10.44 35.16 -10.56
CA SER A 76 -11.58 35.26 -9.64
C SER A 76 -12.55 34.09 -9.78
N LEU A 77 -12.86 33.66 -11.00
CA LEU A 77 -13.70 32.48 -11.25
C LEU A 77 -13.04 31.20 -10.75
N PHE A 78 -11.72 31.05 -10.96
CA PHE A 78 -10.95 29.96 -10.36
C PHE A 78 -11.16 29.91 -8.85
N SER A 79 -10.94 31.02 -8.14
CA SER A 79 -11.13 31.06 -6.68
C SER A 79 -12.57 30.76 -6.28
N TRP A 80 -13.57 31.30 -7.00
CA TRP A 80 -14.98 31.05 -6.73
C TRP A 80 -15.33 29.56 -6.85
N PHE A 81 -15.04 28.95 -8.00
CA PHE A 81 -15.34 27.54 -8.23
C PHE A 81 -14.54 26.60 -7.32
N TYR A 82 -13.31 26.99 -6.96
CA TYR A 82 -12.54 26.22 -5.98
C TYR A 82 -13.20 26.27 -4.59
N LEU A 83 -13.64 27.45 -4.14
CA LEU A 83 -14.35 27.59 -2.86
C LEU A 83 -15.68 26.81 -2.86
N GLU A 84 -16.43 26.81 -3.96
CA GLU A 84 -17.64 25.99 -4.10
C GLU A 84 -17.31 24.48 -4.08
N ALA A 85 -16.14 24.08 -4.58
CA ALA A 85 -15.69 22.69 -4.50
C ALA A 85 -15.32 22.26 -3.08
N LEU A 86 -15.05 23.20 -2.16
CA LEU A 86 -14.79 22.94 -0.73
C LEU A 86 -16.06 22.74 0.10
N ALA A 87 -17.25 22.83 -0.50
CA ALA A 87 -18.48 22.56 0.21
C ALA A 87 -18.46 21.12 0.74
N GLY A 88 -18.46 20.95 2.06
CA GLY A 88 -18.38 19.65 2.73
C GLY A 88 -19.60 19.34 3.59
N GLY A 89 -19.77 18.06 3.91
CA GLY A 89 -20.85 17.54 4.74
C GLY A 89 -20.51 16.13 5.22
N ASP A 90 -21.49 15.42 5.77
CA ASP A 90 -21.30 14.01 6.08
C ASP A 90 -21.08 13.15 4.82
N ILE A 91 -20.74 11.88 5.00
CA ILE A 91 -20.44 10.97 3.89
C ILE A 91 -21.63 10.78 2.93
N GLU A 92 -22.88 10.90 3.40
CA GLU A 92 -24.07 10.78 2.56
C GLU A 92 -24.23 12.04 1.69
N TRP A 93 -24.08 13.21 2.31
CA TRP A 93 -24.10 14.49 1.59
C TRP A 93 -23.03 14.54 0.51
N VAL A 94 -21.78 14.16 0.83
CA VAL A 94 -20.69 14.15 -0.14
C VAL A 94 -20.98 13.21 -1.31
N LYS A 95 -21.55 12.02 -1.04
CA LYS A 95 -21.94 11.08 -2.10
C LYS A 95 -23.00 11.68 -3.03
N ASP A 96 -24.01 12.33 -2.46
CA ASP A 96 -25.10 12.94 -3.23
C ASP A 96 -24.64 14.16 -4.05
N HIS A 97 -23.59 14.85 -3.59
CA HIS A 97 -23.07 16.07 -4.22
C HIS A 97 -21.75 15.87 -4.98
N LEU A 98 -21.21 14.65 -5.06
CA LEU A 98 -19.90 14.36 -5.64
C LEU A 98 -19.75 14.90 -7.07
N SER A 99 -20.80 14.80 -7.88
CA SER A 99 -20.81 15.31 -9.25
C SER A 99 -20.67 16.84 -9.32
N MET A 100 -21.33 17.56 -8.42
CA MET A 100 -21.24 19.02 -8.32
C MET A 100 -19.85 19.45 -7.84
N LEU A 101 -19.34 18.82 -6.77
CA LEU A 101 -18.01 19.11 -6.23
C LEU A 101 -16.93 18.88 -7.28
N GLY A 102 -16.99 17.74 -7.97
CA GLY A 102 -16.07 17.40 -9.06
C GLY A 102 -16.17 18.38 -10.23
N ALA A 103 -17.37 18.77 -10.65
CA ALA A 103 -17.56 19.75 -11.73
C ALA A 103 -16.97 21.12 -11.37
N ASN A 104 -17.23 21.61 -10.16
CA ASN A 104 -16.66 22.88 -9.67
C ASN A 104 -15.13 22.84 -9.64
N LEU A 105 -14.55 21.74 -9.14
CA LEU A 105 -13.09 21.56 -9.12
C LEU A 105 -12.51 21.56 -10.54
N VAL A 106 -13.12 20.85 -11.49
CA VAL A 106 -12.69 20.84 -12.90
C VAL A 106 -12.79 22.22 -13.54
N ILE A 107 -13.89 22.95 -13.33
CA ILE A 107 -14.06 24.31 -13.86
C ILE A 107 -12.99 25.24 -13.29
N SER A 108 -12.68 25.13 -11.99
CA SER A 108 -11.63 25.91 -11.34
C SER A 108 -10.26 25.69 -12.03
N VAL A 109 -9.91 24.43 -12.31
CA VAL A 109 -8.68 24.05 -13.01
C VAL A 109 -8.62 24.66 -14.41
N LEU A 110 -9.72 24.60 -15.16
CA LEU A 110 -9.82 25.15 -16.51
C LEU A 110 -9.65 26.68 -16.50
N CYS A 111 -10.30 27.37 -15.56
CA CYS A 111 -10.16 28.82 -15.39
C CYS A 111 -8.72 29.22 -15.09
N LEU A 112 -8.07 28.56 -14.13
CA LEU A 112 -6.68 28.85 -13.76
C LEU A 112 -5.71 28.52 -14.91
N THR A 113 -5.89 27.38 -15.56
CA THR A 113 -5.06 26.97 -16.72
C THR A 113 -5.18 27.98 -17.87
N THR A 114 -6.39 28.48 -18.14
CA THR A 114 -6.63 29.50 -19.16
C THR A 114 -5.97 30.83 -18.77
N ALA A 115 -6.09 31.25 -17.51
CA ALA A 115 -5.44 32.46 -17.01
C ALA A 115 -3.91 32.38 -17.14
N LEU A 116 -3.28 31.30 -16.69
CA LEU A 116 -1.84 31.07 -16.78
C LEU A 116 -1.36 31.08 -18.25
N THR A 117 -2.13 30.47 -19.14
CA THR A 117 -1.86 30.49 -20.58
C THR A 117 -1.95 31.91 -21.15
N MET A 118 -2.99 32.66 -20.80
CA MET A 118 -3.17 34.05 -21.23
C MET A 118 -2.08 34.99 -20.70
N ILE A 119 -1.57 34.78 -19.48
CA ILE A 119 -0.44 35.54 -18.93
C ILE A 119 0.80 35.37 -19.81
N VAL A 120 1.09 34.14 -20.24
CA VAL A 120 2.27 33.87 -21.09
C VAL A 120 2.07 34.36 -22.53
N LEU A 121 0.84 34.31 -23.05
CA LEU A 121 0.51 34.73 -24.41
C LEU A 121 0.39 36.25 -24.57
N THR A 122 -0.02 36.96 -23.53
CA THR A 122 -0.24 38.40 -23.58
C THR A 122 1.09 39.18 -23.47
N PRO A 123 1.40 40.10 -24.38
CA PRO A 123 2.61 40.90 -24.32
C PRO A 123 2.53 41.90 -23.16
N MET A 124 3.15 41.54 -22.03
CA MET A 124 3.22 42.36 -20.82
C MET A 124 4.66 42.44 -20.29
N SER A 125 4.94 43.42 -19.42
CA SER A 125 6.27 43.53 -18.81
C SER A 125 6.56 42.31 -17.91
N THR A 126 7.81 41.85 -17.89
CA THR A 126 8.23 40.71 -17.05
C THR A 126 7.91 40.94 -15.57
N LYS A 127 8.07 42.18 -15.07
CA LYS A 127 7.73 42.54 -13.70
C LYS A 127 6.25 42.33 -13.42
N PHE A 128 5.38 42.75 -14.34
CA PHE A 128 3.93 42.59 -14.20
C PHE A 128 3.51 41.12 -14.28
N ALA A 129 4.09 40.34 -15.19
CA ALA A 129 3.85 38.88 -15.25
C ALA A 129 4.27 38.19 -13.93
N ILE A 130 5.43 38.53 -13.38
CA ILE A 130 5.88 38.03 -12.06
C ILE A 130 4.89 38.41 -10.96
N CYS A 131 4.37 39.65 -10.95
CA CYS A 131 3.34 40.05 -9.99
C CYS A 131 2.06 39.22 -10.11
N LEU A 132 1.60 38.91 -11.33
CA LEU A 132 0.42 38.05 -11.53
C LEU A 132 0.66 36.62 -11.03
N PHE A 133 1.82 36.02 -11.37
CA PHE A 133 2.18 34.70 -10.86
C PHE A 133 2.31 34.67 -9.33
N ALA A 134 2.93 35.70 -8.74
CA ALA A 134 3.02 35.83 -7.28
C ALA A 134 1.63 35.98 -6.64
N GLY A 135 0.73 36.74 -7.27
CA GLY A 135 -0.66 36.88 -6.84
C GLY A 135 -1.43 35.55 -6.87
N ILE A 136 -1.28 34.77 -7.94
CA ILE A 136 -1.84 33.42 -8.03
C ILE A 136 -1.25 32.53 -6.92
N GLY A 137 0.06 32.58 -6.70
CA GLY A 137 0.71 31.84 -5.62
C GLY A 137 0.17 32.21 -4.23
N ALA A 138 -0.07 33.50 -3.98
CA ALA A 138 -0.68 33.98 -2.75
C ALA A 138 -2.14 33.51 -2.60
N ILE A 139 -2.91 33.49 -3.69
CA ILE A 139 -4.29 32.96 -3.69
C ILE A 139 -4.28 31.46 -3.38
N LEU A 140 -3.42 30.67 -4.04
CA LEU A 140 -3.30 29.24 -3.78
C LEU A 140 -2.89 28.96 -2.34
N PHE A 141 -1.96 29.74 -1.79
CA PHE A 141 -1.59 29.65 -0.37
C PHE A 141 -2.76 30.00 0.55
N ALA A 142 -3.53 31.05 0.23
CA ALA A 142 -4.71 31.43 1.00
C ALA A 142 -5.82 30.37 0.92
N LEU A 143 -6.07 29.77 -0.25
CA LEU A 143 -7.04 28.69 -0.43
C LEU A 143 -6.62 27.42 0.32
N LYS A 144 -5.34 27.05 0.29
CA LYS A 144 -4.81 25.96 1.13
C LYS A 144 -5.01 26.25 2.61
N LYS A 145 -4.83 27.50 3.04
CA LYS A 145 -5.06 27.91 4.44
C LYS A 145 -6.52 28.10 4.82
N TRP A 146 -7.41 28.23 3.84
CA TRP A 146 -8.84 28.35 4.06
C TRP A 146 -9.44 27.02 4.50
N ASP A 147 -9.03 25.93 3.86
CA ASP A 147 -9.37 24.57 4.22
C ASP A 147 -8.18 23.65 3.88
N ASP A 148 -7.44 23.24 4.91
CA ASP A 148 -6.43 22.17 4.85
C ASP A 148 -6.89 20.91 5.57
N GLY A 149 -8.21 20.76 5.77
CA GLY A 149 -8.77 19.58 6.39
C GLY A 149 -8.73 18.35 5.50
N GLU A 150 -8.86 17.19 6.14
CA GLU A 150 -8.92 15.86 5.51
C GLU A 150 -10.17 15.05 5.90
N SER A 151 -11.18 15.69 6.50
CA SER A 151 -12.48 15.06 6.78
C SER A 151 -13.44 15.27 5.61
N PHE A 152 -14.59 14.60 5.60
CA PHE A 152 -15.62 14.87 4.57
C PHE A 152 -16.19 16.30 4.66
N GLU A 153 -16.18 16.88 5.86
CA GLU A 153 -16.69 18.23 6.16
C GLU A 153 -15.68 19.31 5.77
N GLN A 154 -14.39 19.03 5.93
CA GLN A 154 -13.26 19.89 5.59
C GLN A 154 -12.26 19.01 4.83
N HIS A 155 -12.34 19.01 3.50
CA HIS A 155 -11.56 18.13 2.61
C HIS A 155 -10.63 18.93 1.68
N GLY A 156 -10.34 20.19 2.04
CA GLY A 156 -9.57 21.07 1.19
C GLY A 156 -8.15 20.60 0.90
N ALA A 157 -7.56 19.75 1.75
CA ALA A 157 -6.29 19.09 1.44
C ALA A 157 -6.40 18.15 0.22
N TYR A 158 -7.50 17.39 0.08
CA TYR A 158 -7.72 16.53 -1.09
C TYR A 158 -7.98 17.34 -2.36
N ASN A 159 -8.81 18.37 -2.27
CA ASN A 159 -9.08 19.24 -3.41
C ASN A 159 -7.80 19.95 -3.86
N PHE A 160 -6.96 20.36 -2.92
CA PHE A 160 -5.67 20.98 -3.22
C PHE A 160 -4.71 19.98 -3.85
N LEU A 161 -4.68 18.72 -3.36
CA LEU A 161 -3.87 17.65 -3.96
C LEU A 161 -4.32 17.37 -5.41
N VAL A 162 -5.62 17.18 -5.64
CA VAL A 162 -6.18 16.97 -6.99
C VAL A 162 -5.90 18.17 -7.89
N LEU A 163 -6.02 19.39 -7.35
CA LEU A 163 -5.65 20.61 -8.05
C LEU A 163 -4.19 20.58 -8.49
N LEU A 164 -3.25 20.22 -7.61
CA LEU A 164 -1.82 20.14 -7.95
C LEU A 164 -1.52 19.03 -8.98
N VAL A 165 -2.11 17.85 -8.80
CA VAL A 165 -1.95 16.69 -9.70
C VAL A 165 -2.39 17.03 -11.13
N ILE A 166 -3.42 17.87 -11.29
CA ILE A 166 -3.89 18.28 -12.61
C ILE A 166 -3.14 19.52 -13.10
N ILE A 167 -3.04 20.58 -12.29
CA ILE A 167 -2.53 21.87 -12.74
C ILE A 167 -1.04 21.83 -13.04
N VAL A 168 -0.21 21.21 -12.19
CA VAL A 168 1.24 21.26 -12.36
C VAL A 168 1.67 20.53 -13.64
N PRO A 169 1.29 19.27 -13.89
CA PRO A 169 1.66 18.58 -15.13
C PRO A 169 1.01 19.20 -16.37
N LEU A 170 -0.28 19.56 -16.30
CA LEU A 170 -1.02 20.12 -17.43
C LEU A 170 -0.43 21.47 -17.86
N ASN A 171 -0.23 22.39 -16.92
CA ASN A 171 0.31 23.70 -17.23
C ASN A 171 1.80 23.62 -17.58
N GLY A 172 2.58 22.75 -16.92
CA GLY A 172 3.96 22.50 -17.32
C GLY A 172 4.07 22.05 -18.79
N LEU A 173 3.17 21.15 -19.22
CA LEU A 173 3.09 20.69 -20.60
C LEU A 173 2.66 21.79 -21.56
N ILE A 174 1.56 22.50 -21.28
CA ILE A 174 1.05 23.60 -22.11
C ILE A 174 2.15 24.66 -22.30
N GLN A 175 2.79 25.10 -21.21
CA GLN A 175 3.81 26.13 -21.27
C GLN A 175 5.04 25.65 -22.06
N SER A 176 5.45 24.40 -21.90
CA SER A 176 6.54 23.81 -22.70
C SER A 176 6.19 23.80 -24.19
N ILE A 177 4.97 23.42 -24.56
CA ILE A 177 4.48 23.44 -25.94
C ILE A 177 4.51 24.87 -26.51
N LEU A 178 4.01 25.86 -25.76
CA LEU A 178 4.00 27.26 -26.18
C LEU A 178 5.42 27.83 -26.35
N LEU A 179 6.36 27.46 -25.47
CA LEU A 179 7.76 27.83 -25.58
C LEU A 179 8.41 27.22 -26.82
N CYS A 180 8.14 25.93 -27.10
CA CYS A 180 8.59 25.26 -28.33
C CYS A 180 8.02 25.94 -29.57
N GLN A 181 6.72 26.27 -29.58
CA GLN A 181 6.07 26.97 -30.68
C GLN A 181 6.69 28.35 -30.96
N ARG A 182 7.08 29.09 -29.92
CA ARG A 182 7.73 30.41 -30.05
C ARG A 182 9.17 30.34 -30.52
N LYS A 183 9.92 29.31 -30.11
CA LYS A 183 11.35 29.17 -30.43
C LYS A 183 11.63 28.46 -31.75
N MET A 184 10.66 27.75 -32.30
CA MET A 184 10.83 26.90 -33.49
C MET A 184 10.01 27.44 -34.67
N SER A 185 10.46 27.17 -35.89
CA SER A 185 9.61 27.41 -37.07
C SER A 185 8.42 26.44 -37.07
N PRO A 186 7.26 26.78 -37.68
CA PRO A 186 6.07 25.93 -37.66
C PRO A 186 6.34 24.49 -38.11
N SER A 187 7.11 24.30 -39.19
CA SER A 187 7.51 22.98 -39.67
C SER A 187 8.34 22.19 -38.65
N LYS A 188 9.30 22.84 -37.98
CA LYS A 188 10.12 22.20 -36.94
C LYS A 188 9.28 21.86 -35.71
N PHE A 189 8.37 22.74 -35.30
CA PHE A 189 7.44 22.51 -34.19
C PHE A 189 6.53 21.31 -34.46
N HIS A 190 5.84 21.29 -35.61
CA HIS A 190 4.98 20.16 -35.98
C HIS A 190 5.77 18.86 -36.05
N ARG A 191 6.95 18.85 -36.69
CA ARG A 191 7.80 17.65 -36.73
C ARG A 191 8.20 17.19 -35.33
N SER A 192 8.59 18.11 -34.44
CA SER A 192 8.96 17.78 -33.06
C SER A 192 7.78 17.25 -32.26
N MET A 193 6.60 17.84 -32.41
CA MET A 193 5.38 17.41 -31.71
C MET A 193 4.94 16.02 -32.22
N THR A 194 4.95 15.80 -33.53
CA THR A 194 4.68 14.49 -34.12
C THR A 194 5.67 13.45 -33.62
N LEU A 195 6.97 13.75 -33.62
CA LEU A 195 8.00 12.83 -33.09
C LEU A 195 7.82 12.55 -31.59
N SER A 196 7.46 13.57 -30.80
CA SER A 196 7.17 13.41 -29.37
C SER A 196 5.97 12.50 -29.14
N VAL A 197 4.83 12.77 -29.81
CA VAL A 197 3.63 11.95 -29.72
C VAL A 197 3.88 10.52 -30.19
N MET A 198 4.58 10.35 -31.31
CA MET A 198 5.00 9.03 -31.80
C MET A 198 5.91 8.32 -30.80
N GLY A 199 6.88 9.04 -30.22
CA GLY A 199 7.81 8.50 -29.22
C GLY A 199 7.11 8.06 -27.94
N THR A 200 6.26 8.91 -27.36
CA THR A 200 5.46 8.57 -26.18
C THR A 200 4.50 7.42 -26.46
N THR A 201 3.79 7.45 -27.59
CA THR A 201 2.89 6.34 -27.99
C THR A 201 3.66 5.04 -28.14
N LEU A 202 4.84 5.08 -28.79
CA LEU A 202 5.69 3.90 -28.95
C LEU A 202 6.18 3.38 -27.59
N ILE A 203 6.69 4.26 -26.71
CA ILE A 203 7.17 3.87 -25.37
C ILE A 203 6.03 3.27 -24.55
N THR A 204 4.88 3.93 -24.47
CA THR A 204 3.72 3.42 -23.74
C THR A 204 3.22 2.10 -24.34
N THR A 205 3.22 1.96 -25.67
CA THR A 205 2.86 0.70 -26.32
C THR A 205 3.87 -0.40 -25.98
N LEU A 206 5.17 -0.11 -26.02
CA LEU A 206 6.22 -1.07 -25.66
C LEU A 206 6.14 -1.47 -24.18
N LEU A 207 5.86 -0.52 -23.28
CA LEU A 207 5.64 -0.79 -21.86
C LEU A 207 4.40 -1.65 -21.66
N LEU A 208 3.27 -1.29 -22.26
CA LEU A 208 2.05 -2.10 -22.21
C LEU A 208 2.27 -3.50 -22.78
N MET A 209 2.99 -3.62 -23.89
CA MET A 209 3.38 -4.92 -24.47
C MET A 209 4.29 -5.71 -23.55
N TYR A 210 5.24 -5.05 -22.87
CA TYR A 210 6.11 -5.67 -21.88
C TYR A 210 5.31 -6.15 -20.66
N TYR A 211 4.50 -5.30 -20.06
CA TYR A 211 3.65 -5.66 -18.92
C TYR A 211 2.64 -6.75 -19.29
N HIS A 212 2.11 -6.72 -20.52
CA HIS A 212 1.29 -7.79 -21.05
C HIS A 212 2.07 -9.08 -21.31
N SER A 213 3.35 -9.02 -21.69
CA SER A 213 4.16 -10.22 -21.93
C SER A 213 4.66 -10.86 -20.64
N ILE A 214 4.82 -10.08 -19.57
CA ILE A 214 5.10 -10.59 -18.22
C ILE A 214 3.83 -10.86 -17.42
N TRP A 215 2.66 -10.57 -17.99
CA TRP A 215 1.38 -10.87 -17.40
C TRP A 215 1.27 -12.38 -17.10
N GLY A 216 1.08 -12.73 -15.83
CA GLY A 216 1.04 -14.13 -15.40
C GLY A 216 2.40 -14.74 -15.05
N ASN A 217 3.52 -14.03 -15.22
CA ASN A 217 4.81 -14.46 -14.67
C ASN A 217 4.85 -14.18 -13.16
N GLY A 218 5.00 -15.23 -12.37
CA GLY A 218 5.31 -15.18 -10.95
C GLY A 218 6.81 -15.12 -10.68
N ALA A 219 7.17 -15.22 -9.40
CA ALA A 219 8.57 -15.29 -8.98
C ALA A 219 9.26 -16.53 -9.56
N ASN A 220 10.57 -16.43 -9.79
CA ASN A 220 11.42 -17.53 -10.28
C ASN A 220 10.99 -18.11 -11.65
N GLY A 221 10.31 -17.33 -12.49
CA GLY A 221 9.90 -17.75 -13.84
C GLY A 221 8.71 -18.71 -13.87
N VAL A 222 8.03 -18.94 -12.74
CA VAL A 222 6.80 -19.72 -12.69
C VAL A 222 5.69 -18.94 -13.39
N GLN A 223 4.96 -19.57 -14.32
CA GLN A 223 3.84 -18.92 -15.01
C GLN A 223 2.51 -19.40 -14.45
N LEU A 224 1.53 -18.48 -14.39
CA LEU A 224 0.15 -18.79 -14.05
C LEU A 224 -0.43 -19.72 -15.12
N MET A 225 -0.89 -20.90 -14.71
CA MET A 225 -1.59 -21.83 -15.58
C MET A 225 -3.06 -21.43 -15.70
N HIS A 226 -3.59 -21.41 -16.92
CA HIS A 226 -5.00 -21.09 -17.19
C HIS A 226 -5.51 -21.89 -18.42
N GLY A 227 -6.83 -21.90 -18.64
CA GLY A 227 -7.45 -22.59 -19.78
C GLY A 227 -7.74 -24.06 -19.49
N THR A 228 -7.17 -24.99 -20.26
CA THR A 228 -7.44 -26.43 -20.11
C THR A 228 -6.14 -27.22 -20.06
N LEU A 229 -5.98 -28.04 -19.03
CA LEU A 229 -4.83 -28.93 -18.88
C LEU A 229 -5.30 -30.39 -18.88
N VAL A 230 -4.88 -31.17 -19.88
CA VAL A 230 -5.26 -32.60 -20.04
C VAL A 230 -6.78 -32.79 -19.99
N GLY A 231 -7.54 -31.92 -20.66
CA GLY A 231 -9.01 -31.96 -20.69
C GLY A 231 -9.70 -31.46 -19.42
N THR A 232 -8.96 -31.03 -18.40
CA THR A 232 -9.52 -30.45 -17.18
C THR A 232 -9.54 -28.92 -17.29
N PRO A 233 -10.69 -28.25 -17.13
CA PRO A 233 -10.74 -26.80 -17.08
C PRO A 233 -10.00 -26.31 -15.83
N LEU A 234 -9.06 -25.40 -16.06
CA LEU A 234 -8.33 -24.71 -15.01
C LEU A 234 -9.07 -23.42 -14.64
N CYS A 235 -8.67 -22.87 -13.50
CA CYS A 235 -9.01 -21.52 -13.11
C CYS A 235 -8.74 -20.53 -14.26
N GLU A 236 -9.78 -19.93 -14.83
CA GLU A 236 -9.65 -18.83 -15.76
C GLU A 236 -9.89 -17.50 -15.02
N TRP A 237 -8.95 -16.60 -15.21
CA TRP A 237 -9.02 -15.28 -14.63
C TRP A 237 -9.99 -14.40 -15.42
N ASP A 238 -11.02 -13.88 -14.78
CA ASP A 238 -11.94 -12.92 -15.39
C ASP A 238 -11.49 -11.46 -15.12
N GLY A 239 -11.22 -10.70 -16.18
CA GLY A 239 -10.92 -9.27 -16.14
C GLY A 239 -9.64 -8.80 -16.87
N LEU A 240 -9.65 -7.55 -17.34
CA LEU A 240 -8.56 -6.91 -18.09
C LEU A 240 -7.53 -6.24 -17.17
N ASN A 241 -6.44 -6.92 -16.81
CA ASN A 241 -5.41 -6.30 -15.98
C ASN A 241 -4.39 -5.49 -16.75
N ILE A 242 -4.58 -4.19 -16.68
CA ILE A 242 -3.75 -3.14 -17.22
C ILE A 242 -3.09 -2.46 -16.03
N PRO A 243 -1.77 -2.61 -15.85
CA PRO A 243 -1.08 -2.03 -14.71
C PRO A 243 -0.83 -0.55 -14.97
N PHE A 244 -1.88 0.26 -14.84
CA PHE A 244 -1.80 1.70 -15.07
C PHE A 244 -0.79 2.38 -14.13
N VAL A 245 -0.68 1.88 -12.90
CA VAL A 245 0.28 2.38 -11.92
C VAL A 245 1.71 2.05 -12.36
N ASP A 246 1.99 0.84 -12.85
CA ASP A 246 3.34 0.46 -13.28
C ASP A 246 3.82 1.18 -14.56
N LEU A 247 2.92 1.85 -15.31
CA LEU A 247 3.34 2.71 -16.43
C LEU A 247 4.08 3.97 -15.95
N LEU A 248 3.92 4.32 -14.68
CA LEU A 248 4.62 5.41 -14.05
C LEU A 248 5.99 4.94 -13.55
N PRO A 249 7.06 5.73 -13.71
CA PRO A 249 8.34 5.41 -13.07
C PRO A 249 8.15 5.32 -11.55
N ASN A 250 8.87 4.39 -10.90
CA ASN A 250 8.92 4.32 -9.44
C ASN A 250 9.24 5.71 -8.86
N TYR A 251 8.62 6.05 -7.74
CA TYR A 251 8.83 7.30 -7.04
C TYR A 251 8.37 8.54 -7.82
N ILE A 252 7.69 8.41 -8.96
CA ILE A 252 7.17 9.59 -9.66
C ILE A 252 6.16 10.32 -8.78
N GLN A 253 5.42 9.60 -7.93
CA GLN A 253 4.46 10.20 -7.02
C GLN A 253 5.14 11.00 -5.90
N ASN A 254 6.45 10.81 -5.68
CA ASN A 254 7.22 11.48 -4.64
C ASN A 254 7.39 12.99 -4.86
N PHE A 255 7.16 13.51 -6.07
CA PHE A 255 7.26 14.96 -6.27
C PHE A 255 6.23 15.74 -5.45
N TRP A 256 5.13 15.11 -5.04
CA TRP A 256 4.14 15.69 -4.12
C TRP A 256 4.12 15.02 -2.73
N THR A 257 4.48 13.74 -2.58
CA THR A 257 4.51 13.08 -1.25
C THR A 257 5.80 13.38 -0.46
N GLY A 258 6.83 13.95 -1.09
CA GLY A 258 8.05 14.37 -0.42
C GLY A 258 9.12 13.27 -0.36
N GLN A 259 10.05 13.38 0.59
CA GLN A 259 11.12 12.40 0.76
C GLN A 259 10.58 11.14 1.46
N LEU A 260 10.85 9.97 0.90
CA LEU A 260 10.53 8.67 1.51
C LEU A 260 11.54 8.23 2.58
N SER A 261 12.56 9.05 2.87
CA SER A 261 13.58 8.79 3.89
C SER A 261 13.33 9.61 5.15
N CYS A 262 13.52 8.99 6.31
CA CYS A 262 13.40 9.71 7.58
C CYS A 262 14.61 10.60 7.89
N PRO A 263 14.38 11.80 8.46
CA PRO A 263 15.45 12.66 8.92
C PRO A 263 16.15 11.99 10.12
N VAL A 264 17.47 11.81 10.02
CA VAL A 264 18.26 11.24 11.11
C VAL A 264 18.22 12.16 12.33
N VAL A 265 17.78 11.63 13.47
CA VAL A 265 17.88 12.30 14.76
C VAL A 265 19.35 12.27 15.22
N LYS A 266 19.95 13.45 15.34
CA LYS A 266 21.31 13.66 15.87
C LYS A 266 21.22 14.30 17.25
N GLY A 267 22.29 14.28 18.02
CA GLY A 267 22.33 14.97 19.31
C GLY A 267 21.98 14.10 20.52
N ILE A 268 21.64 12.82 20.31
CA ILE A 268 21.32 11.85 21.37
C ILE A 268 21.99 10.51 21.10
N GLU A 269 22.68 10.00 22.11
CA GLU A 269 23.10 8.61 22.23
C GLU A 269 22.41 8.04 23.47
N ALA A 270 21.62 6.98 23.30
CA ALA A 270 20.97 6.31 24.40
C ALA A 270 20.94 4.80 24.17
N GLU A 271 21.08 4.07 25.27
CA GLU A 271 21.11 2.62 25.32
C GLU A 271 20.38 2.13 26.57
N TRP A 272 19.61 1.06 26.41
CA TRP A 272 19.03 0.30 27.52
C TRP A 272 19.64 -1.10 27.50
N SER A 273 20.63 -1.32 28.37
CA SER A 273 21.46 -2.53 28.31
C SER A 273 20.70 -3.81 28.64
N HIS A 274 21.29 -4.98 28.35
CA HIS A 274 20.71 -6.27 28.75
C HIS A 274 20.55 -6.42 30.27
N GLU A 275 21.35 -5.72 31.08
CA GLU A 275 21.22 -5.67 32.54
C GLU A 275 20.13 -4.69 33.02
N GLY A 276 19.49 -3.96 32.11
CA GLY A 276 18.44 -2.99 32.40
C GLY A 276 18.96 -1.60 32.75
N ILE A 277 20.25 -1.32 32.52
CA ILE A 277 20.86 -0.02 32.78
C ILE A 277 20.55 0.91 31.61
N LEU A 278 19.83 1.99 31.88
CA LEU A 278 19.55 3.06 30.93
C LEU A 278 20.67 4.10 31.00
N THR A 279 21.27 4.39 29.85
CA THR A 279 22.22 5.50 29.68
C THR A 279 21.71 6.47 28.62
N ILE A 280 21.83 7.77 28.90
CA ILE A 280 21.45 8.85 27.99
C ILE A 280 22.57 9.88 27.95
N ASN A 281 23.04 10.19 26.75
CA ASN A 281 24.05 11.19 26.48
C ASN A 281 23.54 12.14 25.38
N CYS A 282 23.26 13.38 25.78
CA CYS A 282 22.88 14.44 24.86
C CYS A 282 24.14 15.17 24.41
N SER A 283 24.41 15.26 23.11
CA SER A 283 25.65 15.86 22.59
C SER A 283 25.52 17.34 22.19
N ASN A 284 24.31 17.91 22.15
CA ASN A 284 24.10 19.32 21.85
C ASN A 284 24.68 20.23 22.96
N LYS A 285 25.54 21.18 22.55
CA LYS A 285 26.22 22.11 23.45
C LYS A 285 25.25 23.12 24.08
N GLU A 286 24.29 23.65 23.32
CA GLU A 286 23.30 24.61 23.84
C GLU A 286 22.42 23.94 24.90
N PHE A 287 22.01 22.69 24.67
CA PHE A 287 21.27 21.90 25.66
C PHE A 287 22.08 21.72 26.95
N LYS A 288 23.36 21.32 26.85
CA LYS A 288 24.25 21.20 28.02
C LYS A 288 24.44 22.50 28.79
N GLU A 289 24.51 23.63 28.09
CA GLU A 289 24.70 24.95 28.67
C GLU A 289 23.41 25.55 29.26
N SER A 290 22.24 25.09 28.80
CA SER A 290 20.93 25.54 29.27
C SER A 290 20.60 25.12 30.71
N GLY A 291 21.30 24.12 31.26
CA GLY A 291 21.00 23.51 32.56
C GLY A 291 19.75 22.62 32.57
N GLN A 292 19.11 22.38 31.42
CA GLN A 292 18.05 21.38 31.28
C GLN A 292 18.60 19.96 31.47
N GLN A 293 17.78 19.08 32.05
CA GLN A 293 18.14 17.67 32.24
C GLN A 293 17.47 16.82 31.16
N PRO A 294 18.14 15.78 30.64
CA PRO A 294 17.49 14.79 29.81
C PRO A 294 16.35 14.13 30.59
N THR A 295 15.36 13.61 29.87
CA THR A 295 14.24 12.89 30.47
C THR A 295 14.06 11.55 29.78
N PHE A 296 13.38 10.63 30.43
CA PHE A 296 12.95 9.39 29.80
C PHE A 296 11.51 9.07 30.15
N HIS A 297 10.82 8.49 29.18
CA HIS A 297 9.44 8.06 29.31
C HIS A 297 9.41 6.54 29.33
N VAL A 298 8.84 5.96 30.37
CA VAL A 298 8.63 4.51 30.49
C VAL A 298 7.24 4.20 29.94
N LEU A 299 7.19 3.42 28.87
CA LEU A 299 5.95 3.00 28.24
C LEU A 299 5.45 1.70 28.89
N PRO A 300 4.14 1.60 29.13
CA PRO A 300 3.58 0.47 29.88
C PRO A 300 3.58 -0.81 29.04
N ASP A 301 3.85 -1.95 29.68
CA ASP A 301 3.54 -3.27 29.12
C ASP A 301 2.03 -3.38 28.89
N THR A 302 1.64 -3.59 27.63
CA THR A 302 0.24 -3.65 27.21
C THR A 302 -0.32 -5.06 27.24
N LYS A 303 0.52 -6.10 27.27
CA LYS A 303 0.09 -7.50 27.27
C LYS A 303 -0.96 -7.85 28.34
N PRO A 304 -0.84 -7.41 29.62
CA PRO A 304 -1.80 -7.80 30.66
C PRO A 304 -3.11 -6.99 30.63
N TRP A 305 -3.29 -6.06 29.68
CA TRP A 305 -4.45 -5.18 29.66
C TRP A 305 -5.72 -5.91 29.22
N LEU A 306 -6.86 -5.42 29.70
CA LEU A 306 -8.18 -5.92 29.31
C LEU A 306 -8.50 -5.55 27.87
N VAL A 307 -9.36 -6.34 27.20
CA VAL A 307 -9.85 -6.06 25.84
C VAL A 307 -10.43 -4.64 25.73
N ASN A 308 -11.18 -4.20 26.75
CA ASN A 308 -11.76 -2.85 26.79
C ASN A 308 -10.71 -1.73 26.88
N ASP A 309 -9.49 -2.05 27.30
CA ASP A 309 -8.35 -1.13 27.34
C ASP A 309 -7.56 -1.10 26.02
N LYS A 310 -7.82 -2.03 25.11
CA LYS A 310 -7.19 -2.13 23.79
C LYS A 310 -8.15 -1.77 22.64
N ILE A 311 -9.21 -1.01 22.92
CA ILE A 311 -10.19 -0.61 21.90
C ILE A 311 -9.59 0.50 21.02
N MET A 312 -9.65 0.27 19.70
CA MET A 312 -9.33 1.23 18.63
C MET A 312 -9.85 2.65 18.94
N HIS A 313 -9.10 3.68 18.59
CA HIS A 313 -9.34 5.11 18.88
C HIS A 313 -9.21 5.58 20.34
N THR A 314 -9.22 4.66 21.32
CA THR A 314 -8.98 5.01 22.74
C THR A 314 -7.67 4.45 23.28
N TYR A 315 -7.10 3.47 22.58
CA TYR A 315 -5.92 2.76 23.03
C TYR A 315 -4.69 3.66 23.18
N ASN A 316 -4.43 4.52 22.19
CA ASN A 316 -3.34 5.49 22.24
C ASN A 316 -3.45 6.45 23.45
N LYS A 317 -4.66 6.94 23.73
CA LYS A 317 -4.93 7.81 24.90
C LYS A 317 -4.61 7.08 26.21
N LYS A 318 -5.07 5.83 26.34
CA LYS A 318 -4.83 5.00 27.52
C LYS A 318 -3.35 4.70 27.74
N ILE A 319 -2.59 4.52 26.66
CA ILE A 319 -1.12 4.38 26.71
C ILE A 319 -0.49 5.67 27.18
N VAL A 320 -0.80 6.81 26.54
CA VAL A 320 -0.22 8.10 26.91
C VAL A 320 -0.52 8.48 28.37
N GLU A 321 -1.72 8.21 28.86
CA GLU A 321 -2.11 8.42 30.28
C GLU A 321 -1.28 7.60 31.26
N ARG A 322 -0.74 6.45 30.84
CA ARG A 322 0.03 5.51 31.68
C ARG A 322 1.54 5.65 31.50
N ILE A 323 2.01 6.54 30.61
CA ILE A 323 3.43 6.83 30.46
C ILE A 323 3.97 7.47 31.74
N LYS A 324 5.02 6.88 32.30
CA LYS A 324 5.73 7.46 33.45
C LYS A 324 6.89 8.32 32.95
N LYS A 325 6.83 9.62 33.20
CA LYS A 325 7.89 10.57 32.83
C LYS A 325 8.87 10.74 33.97
N MET A 326 10.16 10.58 33.69
CA MET A 326 11.24 10.58 34.67
C MET A 326 12.37 11.52 34.21
N ASN A 327 13.04 12.18 35.16
CA ASN A 327 14.26 12.93 34.87
C ASN A 327 15.46 11.98 34.87
N TYR A 328 16.42 12.25 33.99
CA TYR A 328 17.67 11.50 33.91
C TYR A 328 18.83 12.35 34.44
N THR A 329 19.55 11.82 35.42
CA THR A 329 20.72 12.47 36.04
C THR A 329 21.98 11.65 35.87
N GLU A 330 21.86 10.33 35.98
CA GLU A 330 22.94 9.36 35.91
C GLU A 330 22.40 8.04 35.37
N PRO A 331 23.27 7.10 34.94
CA PRO A 331 22.85 5.77 34.55
C PRO A 331 21.91 5.16 35.59
N VAL A 332 20.72 4.75 35.16
CA VAL A 332 19.65 4.31 36.05
C VAL A 332 19.23 2.89 35.71
N LEU A 333 19.07 2.05 36.73
CA LEU A 333 18.51 0.72 36.57
C LEU A 333 16.99 0.84 36.39
N VAL A 334 16.48 0.51 35.20
CA VAL A 334 15.05 0.45 34.93
C VAL A 334 14.64 -1.02 34.93
N ASN A 335 13.85 -1.41 35.94
CA ASN A 335 13.26 -2.75 36.01
C ASN A 335 12.36 -2.99 34.78
N ASP A 336 12.36 -4.21 34.25
CA ASP A 336 11.56 -4.60 33.09
C ASP A 336 10.10 -4.91 33.44
N GLU A 337 9.79 -5.14 34.71
CA GLU A 337 8.43 -5.43 35.14
C GLU A 337 7.46 -4.28 34.80
N GLY A 338 6.53 -4.56 33.88
CA GLY A 338 5.53 -3.62 33.42
C GLY A 338 6.06 -2.56 32.44
N VAL A 339 7.26 -2.76 31.88
CA VAL A 339 7.90 -1.85 30.92
C VAL A 339 8.03 -2.52 29.55
N GLU A 340 7.40 -1.95 28.54
CA GLU A 340 7.50 -2.47 27.17
C GLU A 340 8.64 -1.79 26.39
N SER A 341 8.79 -0.48 26.55
CA SER A 341 9.82 0.31 25.88
C SER A 341 10.10 1.62 26.62
N ILE A 342 11.20 2.28 26.25
CA ILE A 342 11.61 3.56 26.82
C ILE A 342 11.83 4.57 25.70
N ILE A 343 11.39 5.81 25.89
CA ILE A 343 11.83 6.94 25.06
C ILE A 343 12.84 7.74 25.85
N ALA A 344 14.07 7.85 25.36
CA ALA A 344 15.04 8.81 25.87
C ALA A 344 14.84 10.15 25.14
N ASN A 345 14.84 11.26 25.89
CA ASN A 345 14.62 12.61 25.36
C ASN A 345 15.74 13.55 25.85
N CYS A 346 16.28 14.33 24.92
CA CYS A 346 17.21 15.41 25.23
C CYS A 346 16.48 16.75 25.10
N GLU A 347 16.35 17.24 23.88
CA GLU A 347 15.68 18.50 23.51
C GLU A 347 14.43 18.24 22.66
N GLU A 348 13.69 19.29 22.32
CA GLU A 348 12.52 19.18 21.45
C GLU A 348 12.89 18.47 20.13
N ASN A 349 12.13 17.43 19.77
CA ASN A 349 12.36 16.59 18.60
C ASN A 349 13.69 15.79 18.59
N VAL A 350 14.45 15.76 19.70
CA VAL A 350 15.66 14.93 19.83
C VAL A 350 15.40 13.86 20.88
N SER A 351 15.00 12.71 20.37
CA SER A 351 14.59 11.56 21.17
C SER A 351 14.89 10.25 20.47
N LYS A 352 15.01 9.18 21.25
CA LYS A 352 15.32 7.83 20.76
C LYS A 352 14.45 6.81 21.49
N VAL A 353 13.84 5.91 20.72
CA VAL A 353 13.11 4.76 21.26
C VAL A 353 14.09 3.65 21.56
N LEU A 354 13.94 3.04 22.73
CA LEU A 354 14.76 1.96 23.24
C LEU A 354 13.84 0.78 23.52
N ILE A 355 14.10 -0.31 22.81
CA ILE A 355 13.42 -1.59 22.95
C ILE A 355 14.44 -2.56 23.52
N ARG A 356 13.99 -3.39 24.48
CA ARG A 356 14.83 -4.40 25.13
C ARG A 356 14.03 -5.69 25.30
N VAL A 357 14.38 -6.71 24.54
CA VAL A 357 13.88 -8.07 24.77
C VAL A 357 14.91 -8.87 25.57
N VAL A 358 14.49 -9.41 26.70
CA VAL A 358 15.34 -10.26 27.56
C VAL A 358 14.78 -11.64 27.71
N ARG A 359 15.70 -12.59 27.83
CA ARG A 359 15.42 -13.98 28.11
C ARG A 359 14.73 -14.11 29.47
N ASN A 360 13.52 -14.67 29.47
CA ASN A 360 12.65 -14.74 30.64
C ASN A 360 12.64 -16.19 31.19
N GLU A 361 13.14 -16.38 32.41
CA GLU A 361 13.22 -17.71 33.03
C GLU A 361 11.86 -18.33 33.32
N ALA A 362 10.83 -17.54 33.64
CA ALA A 362 9.48 -18.06 33.84
C ALA A 362 8.89 -18.61 32.54
N VAL A 363 9.19 -17.97 31.41
CA VAL A 363 8.82 -18.47 30.07
C VAL A 363 9.55 -19.78 29.76
N LEU A 364 10.84 -19.88 30.10
CA LEU A 364 11.60 -21.12 29.93
C LEU A 364 11.07 -22.25 30.80
N ASP A 365 10.67 -21.97 32.03
CA ASP A 365 10.12 -22.97 32.94
C ASP A 365 8.75 -23.46 32.49
N ARG A 366 7.91 -22.59 31.92
CA ARG A 366 6.68 -22.98 31.21
C ARG A 366 6.99 -23.95 30.08
N VAL A 367 7.91 -23.60 29.18
CA VAL A 367 8.31 -24.44 28.04
C VAL A 367 8.83 -25.80 28.51
N LYS A 368 9.75 -25.83 29.48
CA LYS A 368 10.28 -27.08 30.07
C LYS A 368 9.19 -27.94 30.69
N THR A 369 8.16 -27.33 31.27
CA THR A 369 7.03 -28.05 31.89
C THR A 369 6.19 -28.74 30.82
N VAL A 370 5.89 -28.05 29.72
CA VAL A 370 5.18 -28.63 28.56
C VAL A 370 6.01 -29.76 27.93
N GLU A 371 7.31 -29.55 27.72
CA GLU A 371 8.23 -30.58 27.19
C GLU A 371 8.20 -31.86 28.04
N LYS A 372 8.29 -31.73 29.37
CA LYS A 372 8.20 -32.87 30.30
C LYS A 372 6.84 -33.57 30.28
N ALA A 373 5.75 -32.83 30.07
CA ALA A 373 4.41 -33.40 29.99
C ALA A 373 4.24 -34.24 28.72
N HIS A 374 4.76 -33.78 27.59
CA HIS A 374 4.74 -34.54 26.33
C HIS A 374 5.60 -35.81 26.39
N GLN A 375 6.81 -35.73 26.96
CA GLN A 375 7.68 -36.90 27.14
C GLN A 375 7.00 -38.01 27.97
N LYS A 376 6.27 -37.63 29.03
CA LYS A 376 5.52 -38.60 29.86
C LYS A 376 4.33 -39.24 29.13
N GLN A 377 3.74 -38.56 28.16
CA GLN A 377 2.65 -39.13 27.35
C GLN A 377 3.19 -40.16 26.36
N GLU A 378 4.37 -39.94 25.78
CA GLU A 378 5.03 -40.86 24.84
C GLU A 378 5.55 -42.15 25.53
N GLU A 379 5.87 -42.12 26.83
CA GLU A 379 6.34 -43.29 27.59
C GLU A 379 5.22 -44.29 28.00
N THR A 380 3.97 -44.08 27.59
CA THR A 380 2.87 -45.03 27.82
C THR A 380 2.94 -46.17 26.77
N PRO A 381 2.91 -47.47 27.13
CA PRO A 381 3.36 -48.53 26.24
C PRO A 381 2.36 -48.85 25.12
N THR A 382 2.56 -48.23 23.96
CA THR A 382 2.08 -48.76 22.67
C THR A 382 3.28 -49.11 21.80
N ILE A 383 3.42 -50.42 21.58
CA ILE A 383 4.22 -51.17 20.59
C ILE A 383 5.23 -50.35 19.76
N ALA A 384 6.51 -50.73 19.94
CA ALA A 384 7.71 -50.30 19.24
C ALA A 384 7.50 -49.73 17.82
N LYS A 385 7.83 -48.43 17.66
CA LYS A 385 8.31 -47.87 16.40
C LYS A 385 9.82 -47.66 16.49
N GLU A 386 10.50 -48.01 15.40
CA GLU A 386 11.93 -48.08 15.27
C GLU A 386 12.66 -46.76 15.57
N GLU A 387 13.85 -46.94 16.10
CA GLU A 387 14.84 -45.95 16.51
C GLU A 387 15.42 -45.23 15.27
N HIS A 388 14.85 -44.07 14.93
CA HIS A 388 15.43 -43.17 13.92
C HIS A 388 15.63 -41.75 14.47
N ALA A 389 16.88 -41.50 14.86
CA ALA A 389 17.56 -40.22 15.05
C ALA A 389 17.04 -39.29 16.17
N ALA A 390 17.98 -38.65 16.87
CA ALA A 390 17.77 -37.68 17.95
C ALA A 390 16.59 -36.71 17.67
N PRO A 391 15.83 -36.27 18.69
CA PRO A 391 14.69 -35.39 18.48
C PRO A 391 15.17 -34.11 17.80
N SER A 392 14.90 -33.99 16.49
CA SER A 392 15.20 -32.75 15.77
C SER A 392 14.36 -31.67 16.44
N ARG A 393 15.02 -30.67 17.03
CA ARG A 393 14.37 -29.50 17.61
C ARG A 393 13.24 -29.03 16.69
N LYS A 394 12.06 -28.77 17.27
CA LYS A 394 10.89 -28.25 16.52
C LYS A 394 11.32 -27.02 15.69
N PRO A 395 10.86 -26.86 14.44
CA PRO A 395 11.20 -25.70 13.63
C PRO A 395 10.60 -24.44 14.26
N ASN A 396 11.32 -23.33 14.15
CA ASN A 396 10.76 -22.02 14.44
C ASN A 396 9.73 -21.64 13.36
N VAL A 397 8.73 -20.86 13.73
CA VAL A 397 7.70 -20.39 12.80
C VAL A 397 7.61 -18.87 12.90
N MET A 398 7.75 -18.20 11.77
CA MET A 398 7.59 -16.76 11.64
C MET A 398 6.43 -16.45 10.71
N VAL A 399 5.59 -15.50 11.11
CA VAL A 399 4.47 -15.01 10.30
C VAL A 399 4.59 -13.50 10.15
N LEU A 400 4.89 -13.05 8.94
CA LEU A 400 5.01 -11.64 8.57
C LEU A 400 3.74 -11.23 7.82
N PHE A 401 2.95 -10.36 8.44
CA PHE A 401 1.77 -9.75 7.84
C PHE A 401 2.15 -8.41 7.24
N MET A 402 1.89 -8.24 5.94
CA MET A 402 2.04 -6.97 5.25
C MET A 402 0.65 -6.51 4.82
N ASP A 403 0.20 -5.38 5.34
CA ASP A 403 -1.11 -4.82 4.97
C ASP A 403 -1.15 -4.46 3.48
N ALA A 404 -2.30 -4.71 2.84
CA ALA A 404 -2.60 -4.32 1.47
C ALA A 404 -1.60 -4.78 0.38
N VAL A 405 -0.76 -5.78 0.62
CA VAL A 405 0.17 -6.32 -0.40
C VAL A 405 -0.51 -7.40 -1.24
N SER A 406 -0.54 -7.21 -2.56
CA SER A 406 -1.24 -8.10 -3.48
C SER A 406 -0.32 -8.98 -4.35
N ARG A 407 -0.77 -10.22 -4.60
CA ARG A 407 -0.77 -10.98 -5.88
C ARG A 407 -2.21 -11.07 -6.49
N ARG A 408 -2.87 -12.21 -6.77
CA ARG A 408 -4.32 -12.26 -7.20
C ARG A 408 -5.29 -13.26 -6.45
N GLN A 409 -6.48 -12.83 -5.90
CA GLN A 409 -7.51 -13.44 -4.94
C GLN A 409 -7.50 -13.45 -3.34
N PHE A 410 -8.31 -12.60 -2.61
CA PHE A 410 -9.05 -12.75 -1.29
C PHE A 410 -9.69 -11.43 -0.73
N TYR A 411 -10.74 -11.53 0.12
CA TYR A 411 -11.18 -10.52 1.13
C TYR A 411 -11.75 -11.21 2.39
N ARG A 412 -11.76 -10.48 3.51
CA ARG A 412 -12.18 -10.91 4.85
C ARG A 412 -13.49 -10.27 5.30
N LYS A 413 -14.55 -11.08 5.47
CA LYS A 413 -15.55 -11.10 6.57
C LYS A 413 -16.89 -11.66 6.06
N LEU A 414 -17.11 -12.95 6.28
CA LEU A 414 -18.35 -13.64 5.92
C LEU A 414 -19.38 -13.46 7.05
N ALA A 415 -20.59 -13.03 6.71
CA ALA A 415 -21.68 -12.79 7.66
C ALA A 415 -22.00 -14.01 8.55
N ASN A 416 -21.78 -15.23 8.05
CA ASN A 416 -22.01 -16.47 8.79
C ASN A 416 -20.94 -16.75 9.86
N THR A 417 -19.70 -16.27 9.68
CA THR A 417 -18.63 -16.45 10.67
C THR A 417 -18.84 -15.56 11.90
N ALA A 418 -19.49 -14.39 11.73
CA ALA A 418 -19.82 -13.47 12.82
C ALA A 418 -20.86 -14.03 13.81
N ALA A 419 -21.60 -15.08 13.45
CA ALA A 419 -22.58 -15.75 14.31
C ALA A 419 -22.00 -16.92 15.12
N THR A 420 -20.73 -17.27 14.90
CA THR A 420 -20.04 -18.38 15.59
C THR A 420 -19.26 -17.83 16.79
N PRO A 421 -19.16 -18.55 17.94
CA PRO A 421 -18.26 -18.16 19.01
C PRO A 421 -16.86 -17.86 18.47
N ALA A 422 -16.23 -16.80 18.97
CA ALA A 422 -14.91 -16.39 18.50
C ALA A 422 -13.92 -17.56 18.60
N ALA A 423 -13.35 -17.94 17.46
CA ALA A 423 -12.29 -18.94 17.44
C ALA A 423 -11.08 -18.42 18.22
N LEU A 424 -10.45 -19.31 18.99
CA LEU A 424 -9.20 -18.98 19.65
C LEU A 424 -8.11 -18.76 18.60
N PRO A 425 -7.16 -17.85 18.84
CA PRO A 425 -6.16 -17.51 17.85
C PRO A 425 -5.07 -18.58 17.73
N ILE A 426 -4.48 -18.72 16.54
CA ILE A 426 -3.51 -19.80 16.24
C ILE A 426 -2.25 -19.77 17.11
N TRP A 427 -1.84 -18.61 17.61
CA TRP A 427 -0.69 -18.51 18.52
C TRP A 427 -0.95 -19.16 19.88
N LYS A 428 -2.21 -19.40 20.25
CA LYS A 428 -2.56 -20.25 21.40
C LYS A 428 -2.05 -21.67 21.20
N ASP A 429 -2.26 -22.26 20.02
CA ASP A 429 -1.81 -23.62 19.74
C ASP A 429 -0.27 -23.72 19.87
N PHE A 430 0.47 -22.71 19.39
CA PHE A 430 1.92 -22.64 19.57
C PHE A 430 2.33 -22.49 21.03
N TYR A 431 1.68 -21.58 21.76
CA TYR A 431 1.92 -21.37 23.19
C TYR A 431 1.76 -22.68 23.98
N GLU A 432 0.65 -23.39 23.78
CA GLU A 432 0.35 -24.66 24.45
C GLU A 432 1.28 -25.79 23.99
N ALA A 433 1.79 -25.74 22.75
CA ALA A 433 2.75 -26.70 22.23
C ALA A 433 4.19 -26.51 22.74
N GLY A 434 4.42 -25.53 23.62
CA GLY A 434 5.73 -25.26 24.23
C GLY A 434 6.63 -24.39 23.36
N TYR A 435 6.08 -23.63 22.42
CA TYR A 435 6.84 -22.57 21.73
C TYR A 435 6.91 -21.33 22.59
N ILE A 436 8.01 -20.58 22.47
CA ILE A 436 8.08 -19.20 22.96
C ILE A 436 7.40 -18.29 21.94
N THR A 437 6.39 -17.55 22.35
CA THR A 437 5.55 -16.76 21.43
C THR A 437 5.84 -15.27 21.52
N SER A 438 5.95 -14.60 20.37
CA SER A 438 6.15 -13.15 20.28
C SER A 438 5.26 -12.50 19.22
N ARG A 439 4.79 -11.28 19.49
CA ARG A 439 4.20 -10.40 18.48
C ARG A 439 4.76 -8.98 18.51
N VAL A 440 4.77 -8.35 17.34
CA VAL A 440 4.90 -6.91 17.18
C VAL A 440 3.91 -6.41 16.12
N GLU A 441 3.23 -5.32 16.42
CA GLU A 441 2.29 -4.66 15.50
C GLU A 441 2.73 -3.20 15.40
N ASP A 442 3.13 -2.76 14.21
CA ASP A 442 3.65 -1.41 13.94
C ASP A 442 2.54 -0.35 13.80
N ASN A 443 1.33 -0.70 14.25
CA ASN A 443 0.15 0.15 14.35
C ASN A 443 -0.40 0.12 15.79
N CYS A 444 -1.05 1.19 16.22
CA CYS A 444 -1.60 1.31 17.58
C CYS A 444 -2.96 0.59 17.75
N GLU A 445 -3.05 -0.68 17.39
CA GLU A 445 -4.32 -1.41 17.39
C GLU A 445 -4.09 -2.87 17.74
N ASP A 446 -4.91 -3.45 18.62
CA ASP A 446 -4.92 -4.90 18.83
C ASP A 446 -6.09 -5.51 18.05
N TRP A 447 -5.88 -5.71 16.75
CA TRP A 447 -6.90 -6.27 15.86
C TRP A 447 -7.43 -7.60 16.36
N SER A 448 -6.55 -8.42 16.95
CA SER A 448 -6.93 -9.74 17.41
C SER A 448 -7.96 -9.68 18.55
N ALA A 449 -7.74 -8.83 19.56
CA ALA A 449 -8.67 -8.65 20.66
C ALA A 449 -9.95 -7.93 20.21
N GLN A 450 -9.83 -6.94 19.33
CA GLN A 450 -10.96 -6.16 18.81
C GLN A 450 -11.93 -7.02 17.98
N TYR A 451 -11.43 -7.82 17.04
CA TYR A 451 -12.29 -8.61 16.15
C TYR A 451 -12.89 -9.83 16.84
N THR A 452 -12.19 -10.40 17.83
CA THR A 452 -12.66 -11.61 18.54
C THR A 452 -13.43 -11.29 19.82
N GLY A 453 -13.27 -10.10 20.39
CA GLY A 453 -13.86 -9.72 21.67
C GLY A 453 -13.29 -10.46 22.87
N ILE A 454 -12.16 -11.16 22.74
CA ILE A 454 -11.51 -11.93 23.81
C ILE A 454 -10.05 -11.51 23.99
N ALA A 455 -9.50 -11.76 25.17
CA ALA A 455 -8.09 -11.48 25.47
C ALA A 455 -7.20 -12.50 24.76
N THR A 456 -6.48 -12.06 23.73
CA THR A 456 -5.62 -12.88 22.90
C THR A 456 -4.13 -12.72 23.24
N SER A 457 -3.74 -11.58 23.81
CA SER A 457 -2.36 -11.24 24.22
C SER A 457 -1.78 -12.18 25.27
N GLN A 458 -2.64 -12.81 26.08
CA GLN A 458 -2.23 -13.77 27.12
C GLN A 458 -1.46 -14.99 26.59
N TYR A 459 -1.57 -15.27 25.30
CA TYR A 459 -0.88 -16.37 24.62
C TYR A 459 0.43 -15.92 23.94
N PHE A 460 0.86 -14.68 24.14
CA PHE A 460 2.19 -14.19 23.78
C PHE A 460 3.08 -14.11 25.03
N ASP A 461 4.28 -14.67 24.96
CA ASP A 461 5.28 -14.45 26.00
C ASP A 461 5.86 -13.03 25.91
N HIS A 462 6.04 -12.52 24.69
CA HIS A 462 6.57 -11.18 24.39
C HIS A 462 5.64 -10.40 23.45
N GLU A 463 5.44 -9.12 23.75
CA GLU A 463 4.59 -8.21 22.97
C GLU A 463 5.27 -6.84 22.87
N LEU A 464 5.14 -6.18 21.71
CA LEU A 464 5.51 -4.77 21.54
C LEU A 464 4.42 -4.04 20.76
N GLN A 465 3.86 -2.99 21.37
CA GLN A 465 2.75 -2.24 20.78
C GLN A 465 2.71 -0.76 21.21
N SER A 466 3.02 -0.48 22.47
CA SER A 466 2.99 0.85 23.08
C SER A 466 3.78 1.95 22.35
N PRO A 467 5.00 1.73 21.79
CA PRO A 467 5.70 2.82 21.12
C PRO A 467 4.96 3.32 19.87
N PHE A 468 4.25 2.42 19.17
CA PHE A 468 3.49 2.75 17.96
C PHE A 468 2.20 3.53 18.26
N CYS A 469 1.91 3.79 19.52
CA CYS A 469 0.76 4.56 19.99
C CYS A 469 1.06 6.02 20.34
N LEU A 470 2.30 6.45 20.14
CA LEU A 470 2.73 7.78 20.55
C LEU A 470 2.28 8.87 19.57
N PRO A 471 2.03 10.09 20.06
CA PRO A 471 1.50 11.20 19.25
C PRO A 471 2.23 11.51 17.94
N PRO A 472 3.58 11.42 17.83
CA PRO A 472 4.26 11.69 16.56
C PRO A 472 3.88 10.75 15.41
N TYR A 473 3.36 9.57 15.73
CA TYR A 473 2.90 8.58 14.76
C TYR A 473 1.38 8.35 14.84
N TYR A 474 0.77 8.50 16.01
CA TYR A 474 -0.67 8.28 16.22
C TYR A 474 -1.28 9.42 17.03
N ALA A 475 -1.89 10.38 16.34
CA ALA A 475 -2.43 11.60 16.94
C ALA A 475 -3.47 11.32 18.05
N LEU A 476 -3.44 12.12 19.13
CA LEU A 476 -4.38 12.01 20.26
C LEU A 476 -5.72 12.71 19.98
N GLU A 477 -5.68 13.74 19.15
CA GLU A 477 -6.82 14.57 18.76
C GLU A 477 -6.90 14.62 17.23
N GLY A 478 -8.10 14.78 16.69
CA GLY A 478 -8.33 14.77 15.24
C GLY A 478 -8.35 13.36 14.63
N ASN A 479 -7.96 13.27 13.36
CA ASN A 479 -7.91 12.02 12.61
C ASN A 479 -6.47 11.45 12.65
N PRO A 480 -6.19 10.38 13.41
CA PRO A 480 -4.86 9.74 13.41
C PRO A 480 -4.55 9.01 12.10
N PHE A 481 -5.54 8.85 11.22
CA PHE A 481 -5.45 8.13 9.96
C PHE A 481 -5.45 9.10 8.77
N SER A 482 -4.72 10.21 8.90
CA SER A 482 -4.56 11.20 7.85
C SER A 482 -3.76 10.60 6.68
N ASN A 483 -3.94 11.15 5.48
CA ASN A 483 -3.12 10.77 4.33
C ASN A 483 -1.75 11.41 4.37
N PHE A 484 -1.52 12.43 5.18
CA PHE A 484 -0.25 13.15 5.25
C PHE A 484 0.48 12.94 6.57
N GLU A 485 -0.20 12.45 7.61
CA GLU A 485 0.40 12.13 8.90
C GLU A 485 -0.17 10.82 9.47
N GLY A 486 0.69 10.09 10.19
CA GLY A 486 0.33 8.89 10.93
C GLY A 486 0.35 7.57 10.15
N PRO A 487 -0.27 6.50 10.69
CA PRO A 487 -0.18 5.14 10.14
C PRO A 487 -0.69 4.97 8.71
N TYR A 488 -1.59 5.82 8.20
CA TYR A 488 -2.14 5.68 6.83
C TYR A 488 -1.58 6.74 5.86
N SER A 489 -0.50 7.39 6.27
CA SER A 489 0.13 8.42 5.47
C SER A 489 0.73 7.87 4.17
N ILE A 490 0.58 8.64 3.09
CA ILE A 490 1.21 8.46 1.78
C ILE A 490 2.65 9.01 1.76
N VAL A 491 3.10 9.62 2.86
CA VAL A 491 4.48 10.07 3.04
C VAL A 491 5.26 9.11 3.94
N SER A 492 6.58 9.30 4.04
CA SER A 492 7.42 8.48 4.92
C SER A 492 6.92 8.51 6.37
N ARG A 493 6.75 7.34 6.96
CA ARG A 493 6.27 7.18 8.34
C ARG A 493 7.47 7.14 9.27
N CYS A 494 7.82 8.31 9.76
CA CYS A 494 9.01 8.50 10.59
C CYS A 494 8.68 8.51 12.07
N PHE A 495 9.42 7.70 12.81
CA PHE A 495 9.28 7.57 14.24
C PHE A 495 10.66 7.60 14.88
N HIS A 496 10.94 8.70 15.60
CA HIS A 496 12.24 8.97 16.25
C HIS A 496 13.46 8.84 15.31
N GLY A 497 13.31 9.32 14.07
CA GLY A 497 14.39 9.44 13.09
C GLY A 497 14.64 8.24 12.19
N THR A 498 13.79 7.22 12.28
CA THR A 498 13.82 6.04 11.40
C THR A 498 12.41 5.72 10.93
N ASN A 499 12.28 4.91 9.87
CA ASN A 499 10.98 4.37 9.50
C ASN A 499 10.39 3.54 10.66
N VAL A 500 9.07 3.54 10.78
CA VAL A 500 8.36 2.84 11.86
C VAL A 500 8.66 1.34 11.86
N HIS A 501 8.61 0.65 10.71
CA HIS A 501 8.92 -0.79 10.59
C HIS A 501 10.29 -1.18 11.14
N ASN A 502 11.27 -0.29 11.14
CA ASN A 502 12.62 -0.61 11.62
C ASN A 502 12.66 -0.86 13.14
N HIS A 503 11.76 -0.25 13.90
CA HIS A 503 11.60 -0.57 15.34
C HIS A 503 11.00 -1.97 15.54
N ALA A 504 10.06 -2.37 14.67
CA ALA A 504 9.47 -3.70 14.71
C ALA A 504 10.48 -4.80 14.30
N LEU A 505 11.24 -4.58 13.23
CA LEU A 505 12.31 -5.50 12.80
C LEU A 505 13.40 -5.65 13.86
N GLU A 506 13.79 -4.56 14.52
CA GLU A 506 14.75 -4.57 15.62
C GLU A 506 14.24 -5.39 16.81
N TYR A 507 12.99 -5.16 17.25
CA TYR A 507 12.36 -5.98 18.28
C TYR A 507 12.38 -7.47 17.91
N MET A 508 12.06 -7.79 16.66
CA MET A 508 12.05 -9.16 16.18
C MET A 508 13.45 -9.79 16.26
N ASN A 509 14.49 -9.06 15.89
CA ASN A 509 15.90 -9.50 16.02
C ASN A 509 16.25 -9.80 17.48
N GLN A 510 15.96 -8.87 18.40
CA GLN A 510 16.28 -9.04 19.82
C GLN A 510 15.56 -10.25 20.43
N PHE A 511 14.30 -10.49 20.06
CA PHE A 511 13.56 -11.67 20.50
C PHE A 511 14.25 -12.98 20.08
N ARG A 512 14.65 -13.10 18.81
CA ARG A 512 15.32 -14.31 18.33
C ARG A 512 16.67 -14.51 19.03
N ALA A 513 17.42 -13.44 19.23
CA ALA A 513 18.69 -13.45 19.94
C ALA A 513 18.54 -13.87 21.43
N ALA A 514 17.40 -13.59 22.06
CA ALA A 514 17.13 -13.99 23.44
C ALA A 514 16.86 -15.51 23.60
N TYR A 515 16.40 -16.18 22.55
CA TYR A 515 15.98 -17.59 22.59
C TYR A 515 16.60 -18.48 21.49
N PRO A 516 17.94 -18.49 21.34
CA PRO A 516 18.60 -19.21 20.26
C PRO A 516 18.51 -20.74 20.41
N ASP A 517 18.21 -21.25 21.60
CA ASP A 517 18.18 -22.67 21.99
C ASP A 517 16.77 -23.27 22.13
N ARG A 518 15.70 -22.48 21.95
CA ARG A 518 14.30 -22.93 22.09
C ARG A 518 13.46 -22.69 20.83
N PRO A 519 12.43 -23.52 20.56
CA PRO A 519 11.52 -23.27 19.45
C PRO A 519 10.66 -22.04 19.74
N TRP A 520 10.46 -21.19 18.74
CA TRP A 520 9.65 -19.98 18.88
C TRP A 520 8.68 -19.76 17.72
N PHE A 521 7.59 -19.08 18.04
CA PHE A 521 6.59 -18.57 17.11
C PHE A 521 6.63 -17.05 17.18
N GLN A 522 6.86 -16.38 16.07
CA GLN A 522 6.94 -14.92 16.03
C GLN A 522 6.04 -14.35 14.95
N MET A 523 5.22 -13.36 15.33
CA MET A 523 4.37 -12.60 14.42
C MET A 523 4.86 -11.16 14.32
N GLY A 524 5.00 -10.65 13.09
CA GLY A 524 5.24 -9.23 12.82
C GLY A 524 4.17 -8.71 11.86
N SER A 525 3.54 -7.59 12.19
CA SER A 525 2.58 -6.91 11.32
C SER A 525 3.11 -5.54 10.90
N PHE A 526 2.99 -5.25 9.61
CA PHE A 526 3.56 -4.10 8.92
C PHE A 526 2.47 -3.36 8.14
N ILE A 527 2.24 -2.09 8.44
CA ILE A 527 1.11 -1.31 7.92
C ILE A 527 1.50 -0.46 6.70
N GLU A 528 2.74 -0.53 6.21
CA GLU A 528 3.29 0.31 5.12
C GLU A 528 2.46 0.32 3.83
N GLY A 529 1.72 -0.76 3.53
CA GLY A 529 0.83 -0.83 2.37
C GLY A 529 -0.53 -0.14 2.54
N HIS A 530 -0.90 0.26 3.76
CA HIS A 530 -2.19 0.90 4.08
C HIS A 530 -2.24 2.37 3.65
N GLU A 531 -2.02 2.63 2.37
CA GLU A 531 -2.03 3.98 1.77
C GLU A 531 -2.35 3.94 0.26
N GLY A 532 -2.65 5.09 -0.33
CA GLY A 532 -3.27 5.17 -1.67
C GLY A 532 -2.31 5.22 -2.89
N THR A 533 -1.00 5.26 -2.70
CA THR A 533 0.01 5.48 -3.76
C THR A 533 0.81 4.24 -4.14
N SER A 534 0.90 3.25 -3.24
CA SER A 534 1.75 2.06 -3.32
C SER A 534 3.26 2.35 -3.23
N GLU A 535 3.67 3.56 -2.86
CA GLU A 535 5.08 3.98 -2.81
C GLU A 535 5.67 3.86 -1.41
N VAL A 536 4.85 3.97 -0.35
CA VAL A 536 5.34 3.86 1.04
C VAL A 536 5.79 2.44 1.35
N LEU A 537 5.12 1.43 0.79
CA LEU A 537 5.51 0.02 0.87
C LEU A 537 6.95 -0.22 0.40
N LEU A 538 7.44 0.57 -0.58
CA LEU A 538 8.83 0.45 -1.07
C LEU A 538 9.87 0.77 0.00
N THR A 539 9.49 1.50 1.06
CA THR A 539 10.41 1.79 2.19
C THR A 539 10.72 0.56 3.04
N LEU A 540 9.86 -0.47 3.00
CA LEU A 540 10.03 -1.73 3.73
C LEU A 540 10.89 -2.75 2.98
N ASP A 541 10.90 -2.72 1.65
CA ASP A 541 11.47 -3.79 0.80
C ASP A 541 12.96 -4.08 1.10
N ASP A 542 13.80 -3.03 1.09
CA ASP A 542 15.23 -3.15 1.37
C ASP A 542 15.51 -3.60 2.82
N ASP A 543 14.73 -3.10 3.78
CA ASP A 543 14.94 -3.40 5.20
C ASP A 543 14.46 -4.81 5.55
N MET A 544 13.35 -5.27 4.95
CA MET A 544 12.88 -6.66 5.04
C MET A 544 13.86 -7.63 4.37
N SER A 545 14.41 -7.26 3.21
CA SER A 545 15.45 -8.06 2.52
C SER A 545 16.69 -8.23 3.40
N LYS A 546 17.16 -7.16 4.04
CA LYS A 546 18.28 -7.22 5.01
C LYS A 546 17.93 -8.07 6.23
N PHE A 547 16.72 -7.96 6.75
CA PHE A 547 16.26 -8.76 7.89
C PHE A 547 16.31 -10.26 7.59
N ILE A 548 15.77 -10.71 6.45
CA ILE A 548 15.77 -12.12 6.06
C ILE A 548 17.20 -12.60 5.76
N LYS A 549 18.02 -11.79 5.09
CA LYS A 549 19.45 -12.11 4.85
C LYS A 549 20.23 -12.22 6.16
N GLY A 550 19.96 -11.35 7.13
CA GLY A 550 20.58 -11.46 8.46
C GLY A 550 20.26 -12.79 9.14
N MET A 551 19.04 -13.31 8.98
CA MET A 551 18.67 -14.65 9.47
C MET A 551 19.39 -15.78 8.72
N GLU A 552 19.69 -15.60 7.44
CA GLU A 552 20.52 -16.54 6.68
C GLU A 552 21.96 -16.53 7.20
N GLU A 553 22.54 -15.34 7.38
CA GLU A 553 23.92 -15.12 7.84
C GLU A 553 24.15 -15.63 9.27
N ASP A 554 23.20 -15.44 10.18
CA ASP A 554 23.29 -15.92 11.57
C ASP A 554 22.88 -17.40 11.75
N GLY A 555 22.42 -18.06 10.67
CA GLY A 555 22.01 -19.45 10.65
C GLY A 555 20.61 -19.72 11.24
N THR A 556 19.88 -18.70 11.70
CA THR A 556 18.52 -18.85 12.23
C THR A 556 17.55 -19.33 11.14
N LEU A 557 17.76 -18.94 9.89
CA LEU A 557 16.94 -19.34 8.75
C LEU A 557 17.01 -20.85 8.49
N GLU A 558 18.07 -21.55 8.90
CA GLU A 558 18.24 -23.01 8.70
C GLU A 558 17.20 -23.87 9.44
N ASN A 559 16.52 -23.30 10.43
CA ASN A 559 15.46 -23.98 11.19
C ASN A 559 14.19 -23.11 11.33
N THR A 560 14.00 -22.13 10.46
CA THR A 560 12.84 -21.22 10.53
C THR A 560 11.98 -21.33 9.28
N ILE A 561 10.69 -21.58 9.47
CA ILE A 561 9.69 -21.46 8.41
C ILE A 561 9.13 -20.05 8.45
N ILE A 562 9.18 -19.33 7.33
CA ILE A 562 8.64 -17.96 7.23
C ILE A 562 7.42 -17.97 6.33
N PHE A 563 6.29 -17.53 6.85
CA PHE A 563 5.10 -17.17 6.10
C PHE A 563 5.08 -15.66 5.92
N MET A 564 5.06 -15.20 4.68
CA MET A 564 4.81 -13.79 4.36
C MET A 564 3.44 -13.72 3.69
N LEU A 565 2.51 -12.96 4.27
CA LEU A 565 1.16 -12.86 3.74
C LEU A 565 0.56 -11.47 3.92
N ALA A 566 -0.48 -11.22 3.15
CA ALA A 566 -1.38 -10.09 3.36
C ALA A 566 -2.79 -10.60 3.65
N ASP A 567 -3.67 -9.72 4.08
CA ASP A 567 -5.10 -10.00 4.26
C ASP A 567 -5.96 -9.49 3.09
N HIS A 568 -5.48 -8.48 2.36
CA HIS A 568 -6.01 -8.00 1.08
C HIS A 568 -4.92 -7.31 0.25
N GLY A 569 -5.28 -6.83 -0.96
CA GLY A 569 -4.42 -5.97 -1.78
C GLY A 569 -4.74 -4.49 -1.62
N LEU A 570 -4.24 -3.64 -2.52
CA LEU A 570 -4.49 -2.19 -2.46
C LEU A 570 -6.00 -1.88 -2.48
N HIS A 571 -6.50 -1.32 -1.38
CA HIS A 571 -7.91 -0.95 -1.21
C HIS A 571 -8.12 0.57 -1.07
N MET A 572 -7.06 1.34 -1.29
CA MET A 572 -7.03 2.79 -1.15
C MET A 572 -6.58 3.45 -2.46
N GLY A 573 -6.85 4.75 -2.58
CA GLY A 573 -6.38 5.56 -3.70
C GLY A 573 -7.17 5.41 -5.01
N ILE A 574 -6.72 6.14 -6.03
CA ILE A 574 -7.41 6.27 -7.32
C ILE A 574 -7.45 4.96 -8.10
N ASN A 575 -6.43 4.11 -7.95
CA ASN A 575 -6.37 2.83 -8.65
C ASN A 575 -7.51 1.92 -8.21
N PHE A 576 -7.73 1.78 -6.89
CA PHE A 576 -8.83 1.01 -6.32
C PHE A 576 -10.21 1.60 -6.68
N MET A 577 -10.38 2.92 -6.54
CA MET A 577 -11.68 3.57 -6.72
C MET A 577 -12.18 3.53 -8.18
N PHE A 578 -11.29 3.83 -9.13
CA PHE A 578 -11.69 4.15 -10.51
C PHE A 578 -11.34 3.08 -11.54
N THR A 579 -10.56 2.06 -11.19
CA THR A 579 -10.16 1.03 -12.17
C THR A 579 -10.73 -0.35 -11.82
N PRO A 580 -11.11 -1.16 -12.81
CA PRO A 580 -11.40 -2.58 -12.60
C PRO A 580 -10.21 -3.35 -11.99
N ASN A 581 -8.99 -2.90 -12.24
CA ASN A 581 -7.76 -3.57 -11.82
C ASN A 581 -7.49 -3.40 -10.35
N GLY A 582 -7.62 -2.19 -9.81
CA GLY A 582 -7.52 -1.96 -8.37
C GLY A 582 -8.58 -2.75 -7.60
N ARG A 583 -9.81 -2.91 -8.14
CA ARG A 583 -10.84 -3.77 -7.49
C ARG A 583 -10.47 -5.25 -7.51
N ILE A 584 -9.82 -5.70 -8.57
CA ILE A 584 -9.27 -7.05 -8.71
C ILE A 584 -8.12 -7.26 -7.72
N GLU A 585 -7.26 -6.26 -7.60
CA GLU A 585 -6.07 -6.27 -6.77
C GLU A 585 -6.42 -6.25 -5.29
N HIS A 586 -7.36 -5.40 -4.86
CA HIS A 586 -7.90 -5.40 -3.50
C HIS A 586 -8.38 -6.79 -3.10
N LEU A 587 -9.08 -7.46 -4.02
CA LEU A 587 -9.50 -8.83 -3.87
C LEU A 587 -8.31 -9.77 -4.06
N ASN A 588 -7.10 -9.39 -3.65
CA ASN A 588 -6.00 -10.28 -3.50
C ASN A 588 -4.95 -9.95 -2.43
N PRO A 589 -4.71 -10.87 -1.50
CA PRO A 589 -3.55 -10.91 -0.65
C PRO A 589 -2.39 -11.73 -1.25
N TYR A 590 -1.20 -11.24 -0.97
CA TYR A 590 0.03 -11.96 -1.15
C TYR A 590 0.13 -13.18 -0.21
N LEU A 591 0.75 -14.26 -0.68
CA LEU A 591 1.25 -15.37 0.14
C LEU A 591 2.57 -15.87 -0.44
N SER A 592 3.59 -15.99 0.40
CA SER A 592 4.78 -16.77 0.13
C SER A 592 5.25 -17.51 1.38
N VAL A 593 5.92 -18.63 1.16
CA VAL A 593 6.43 -19.49 2.24
C VAL A 593 7.89 -19.80 1.94
N ILE A 594 8.76 -19.50 2.90
CA ILE A 594 10.17 -19.90 2.89
C ILE A 594 10.30 -21.13 3.78
N LEU A 595 10.69 -22.26 3.18
CA LEU A 595 10.99 -23.48 3.92
C LEU A 595 12.51 -23.58 4.19
N PRO A 596 12.92 -23.92 5.43
CA PRO A 596 14.33 -24.05 5.76
C PRO A 596 14.96 -25.30 5.10
N PRO A 597 16.22 -25.24 4.63
CA PRO A 597 16.88 -26.36 3.95
C PRO A 597 16.93 -27.66 4.77
N LEU A 598 17.12 -27.58 6.09
CA LEU A 598 17.11 -28.76 6.95
C LEU A 598 15.76 -29.48 6.96
N LEU A 599 14.66 -28.71 6.91
CA LEU A 599 13.31 -29.27 6.92
C LEU A 599 12.95 -29.87 5.57
N THR A 600 13.32 -29.24 4.46
CA THR A 600 13.07 -29.78 3.11
C THR A 600 13.87 -31.06 2.86
N LYS A 601 15.09 -31.17 3.41
CA LYS A 601 15.88 -32.40 3.38
C LYS A 601 15.26 -33.52 4.20
N LYS A 602 14.67 -33.21 5.36
CA LYS A 602 14.04 -34.20 6.25
C LYS A 602 12.66 -34.64 5.76
N TYR A 603 11.83 -33.68 5.32
CA TYR A 603 10.45 -33.90 4.88
C TYR A 603 10.25 -33.36 3.47
N SER A 604 10.72 -34.13 2.48
CA SER A 604 10.59 -33.75 1.07
C SER A 604 9.13 -33.58 0.61
N SER A 605 8.18 -34.22 1.29
CA SER A 605 6.72 -34.05 1.10
C SER A 605 6.28 -32.60 1.24
N LEU A 606 6.85 -31.83 2.19
CA LEU A 606 6.47 -30.43 2.40
C LEU A 606 6.82 -29.56 1.20
N SER A 607 8.04 -29.73 0.67
CA SER A 607 8.48 -29.00 -0.52
C SER A 607 7.66 -29.41 -1.75
N ARG A 608 7.37 -30.71 -1.92
CA ARG A 608 6.54 -31.19 -3.03
C ARG A 608 5.11 -30.63 -2.96
N GLY A 609 4.50 -30.64 -1.78
CA GLY A 609 3.17 -30.07 -1.55
C GLY A 609 3.10 -28.58 -1.87
N LEU A 610 4.04 -27.78 -1.34
CA LEU A 610 4.09 -26.35 -1.69
C LEU A 610 4.25 -26.12 -3.18
N MET A 611 5.15 -26.87 -3.83
CA MET A 611 5.36 -26.76 -5.29
C MET A 611 4.11 -27.16 -6.07
N HIS A 612 3.42 -28.23 -5.66
CA HIS A 612 2.15 -28.64 -6.25
C HIS A 612 1.10 -27.53 -6.15
N ASN A 613 1.02 -26.89 -4.98
CA ASN A 613 -0.03 -25.94 -4.65
C ASN A 613 0.21 -24.51 -5.18
N GLN A 614 1.35 -24.22 -5.83
CA GLN A 614 1.64 -22.89 -6.40
C GLN A 614 0.60 -22.43 -7.44
N GLN A 615 -0.13 -23.37 -8.06
CA GLN A 615 -1.14 -23.11 -9.10
C GLN A 615 -2.56 -23.44 -8.63
N SER A 616 -2.74 -23.71 -7.34
CA SER A 616 -4.01 -24.10 -6.75
C SER A 616 -4.65 -22.92 -6.03
N LEU A 617 -5.98 -22.90 -6.00
CA LEU A 617 -6.73 -21.90 -5.22
C LEU A 617 -6.54 -22.18 -3.73
N ILE A 618 -5.82 -21.29 -3.04
CA ILE A 618 -5.52 -21.37 -1.60
C ILE A 618 -6.35 -20.34 -0.84
N THR A 619 -6.80 -20.69 0.36
CA THR A 619 -7.51 -19.80 1.26
C THR A 619 -6.84 -19.76 2.64
N GLY A 620 -7.28 -18.83 3.48
CA GLY A 620 -6.84 -18.77 4.87
C GLY A 620 -7.10 -20.06 5.68
N TYR A 621 -8.02 -20.93 5.23
CA TYR A 621 -8.27 -22.23 5.87
C TYR A 621 -7.07 -23.17 5.76
N GLU A 622 -6.44 -23.24 4.59
CA GLU A 622 -5.25 -24.08 4.38
C GLU A 622 -4.05 -23.53 5.16
N ILE A 623 -3.87 -22.20 5.20
CA ILE A 623 -2.83 -21.55 6.01
C ILE A 623 -3.02 -21.89 7.50
N HIS A 624 -4.25 -21.72 8.01
CA HIS A 624 -4.58 -22.03 9.41
C HIS A 624 -4.36 -23.53 9.73
N ALA A 625 -4.78 -24.44 8.85
CA ALA A 625 -4.54 -25.87 9.03
C ALA A 625 -3.04 -26.21 9.07
N THR A 626 -2.26 -25.56 8.20
CA THR A 626 -0.80 -25.71 8.13
C THR A 626 -0.13 -25.24 9.42
N LEU A 627 -0.51 -24.06 9.92
CA LEU A 627 0.02 -23.55 11.19
C LEU A 627 -0.36 -24.43 12.37
N LYS A 628 -1.58 -25.00 12.38
CA LYS A 628 -2.02 -25.94 13.42
C LYS A 628 -1.21 -27.24 13.39
N MET A 629 -0.95 -27.78 12.20
CA MET A 629 -0.06 -28.93 12.02
C MET A 629 1.33 -28.63 12.58
N MET A 630 1.91 -27.45 12.26
CA MET A 630 3.22 -27.05 12.78
C MET A 630 3.24 -26.94 14.30
N ALA A 631 2.22 -26.32 14.91
CA ALA A 631 2.10 -26.23 16.35
C ALA A 631 2.10 -27.62 17.01
N SER A 632 1.39 -28.59 16.43
CA SER A 632 1.36 -29.97 16.95
C SER A 632 2.74 -30.66 16.96
N GLY A 633 3.66 -30.24 16.10
CA GLY A 633 4.97 -30.88 15.92
C GLY A 633 4.95 -32.20 15.14
N VAL A 634 3.77 -32.69 14.76
CA VAL A 634 3.60 -33.87 13.91
C VAL A 634 3.69 -33.44 12.45
N MET A 635 4.85 -33.67 11.84
CA MET A 635 5.06 -33.42 10.41
C MET A 635 4.83 -34.73 9.64
N PRO A 636 4.00 -34.73 8.58
CA PRO A 636 3.72 -35.95 7.82
C PRO A 636 4.99 -36.47 7.11
N GLU A 637 5.43 -37.69 7.46
CA GLU A 637 6.60 -38.36 6.84
C GLU A 637 6.36 -38.66 5.34
N SER A 638 5.10 -38.89 4.98
CA SER A 638 4.56 -38.89 3.62
C SER A 638 3.17 -38.25 3.70
N GLY A 639 2.63 -37.74 2.58
CA GLY A 639 1.32 -37.05 2.53
C GLY A 639 0.12 -37.96 2.82
N ASP A 640 0.17 -38.72 3.91
CA ASP A 640 -0.82 -39.68 4.34
C ASP A 640 -2.05 -38.94 4.89
N GLN A 641 -3.21 -39.36 4.39
CA GLN A 641 -4.48 -38.64 4.39
C GLN A 641 -5.13 -38.42 5.77
N ASP A 642 -4.54 -38.96 6.85
CA ASP A 642 -5.24 -39.14 8.13
C ASP A 642 -4.64 -38.36 9.32
N ALA A 643 -3.52 -37.63 9.15
CA ALA A 643 -2.77 -37.11 10.30
C ALA A 643 -3.32 -35.79 10.91
N VAL A 644 -4.08 -34.99 10.17
CA VAL A 644 -4.61 -33.71 10.67
C VAL A 644 -6.08 -33.57 10.32
N ASP A 645 -6.95 -33.97 11.25
CA ASP A 645 -8.39 -33.72 11.11
C ASP A 645 -8.66 -32.21 11.03
N GLY A 646 -9.09 -31.80 9.85
CA GLY A 646 -9.51 -30.45 9.56
C GLY A 646 -10.88 -30.07 10.11
N GLY A 647 -11.63 -31.05 10.60
CA GLY A 647 -13.06 -30.97 10.76
C GLY A 647 -13.80 -31.04 9.41
N ALA A 648 -15.13 -30.97 9.49
CA ALA A 648 -16.09 -31.17 8.39
C ALA A 648 -15.96 -30.20 7.17
N TRP A 649 -15.01 -29.27 7.20
CA TRP A 649 -14.89 -28.16 6.24
C TRP A 649 -13.62 -28.20 5.36
N ARG A 650 -12.74 -29.22 5.51
CA ARG A 650 -11.37 -29.18 4.94
C ARG A 650 -11.07 -30.25 3.89
N ARG A 651 -10.12 -29.91 3.01
CA ARG A 651 -9.20 -30.85 2.34
C ARG A 651 -7.78 -30.32 2.54
N GLY A 652 -7.15 -30.69 3.65
CA GLY A 652 -5.70 -30.62 3.80
C GLY A 652 -5.02 -29.32 4.27
N THR A 653 -3.69 -29.33 4.21
CA THR A 653 -2.71 -28.27 4.49
C THR A 653 -2.11 -27.71 3.20
N LEU A 654 -1.28 -26.67 3.30
CA LEU A 654 -0.47 -26.15 2.18
C LEU A 654 0.55 -27.18 1.65
N PHE A 655 0.81 -28.25 2.40
CA PHE A 655 1.77 -29.30 2.06
C PHE A 655 1.12 -30.54 1.45
N ASP A 656 -0.20 -30.54 1.30
CA ASP A 656 -0.90 -31.70 0.77
C ASP A 656 -0.97 -31.57 -0.75
N GLU A 657 -0.56 -32.61 -1.47
CA GLU A 657 -0.60 -32.68 -2.95
C GLU A 657 -2.04 -32.92 -3.48
N GLU A 658 -3.06 -32.70 -2.64
CA GLU A 658 -4.46 -32.96 -2.94
C GLU A 658 -5.25 -31.72 -3.36
N LEU A 659 -4.67 -30.50 -3.22
CA LEU A 659 -5.32 -29.30 -3.72
C LEU A 659 -5.19 -29.28 -5.25
N GLY A 660 -6.14 -29.92 -5.92
CA GLY A 660 -6.14 -30.04 -7.37
C GLY A 660 -6.18 -28.70 -8.10
N LEU A 661 -5.50 -28.62 -9.24
CA LEU A 661 -5.45 -27.45 -10.13
C LEU A 661 -6.83 -26.98 -10.63
N SER A 662 -7.84 -27.86 -10.56
CA SER A 662 -9.24 -27.59 -10.92
C SER A 662 -10.13 -27.23 -9.74
N ARG A 663 -9.55 -26.94 -8.57
CA ARG A 663 -10.31 -26.56 -7.36
C ARG A 663 -11.18 -25.34 -7.66
N THR A 664 -12.50 -25.51 -7.55
CA THR A 664 -13.46 -24.42 -7.77
C THR A 664 -13.57 -23.52 -6.54
N CYS A 665 -14.03 -22.28 -6.71
CA CYS A 665 -14.36 -21.40 -5.59
C CYS A 665 -15.35 -22.04 -4.60
N GLU A 666 -16.34 -22.79 -5.09
CA GLU A 666 -17.30 -23.51 -4.24
C GLU A 666 -16.61 -24.58 -3.36
N GLN A 667 -15.66 -25.32 -3.93
CA GLN A 667 -14.84 -26.28 -3.21
C GLN A 667 -13.88 -25.59 -2.22
N ALA A 668 -13.42 -24.38 -2.55
CA ALA A 668 -12.63 -23.52 -1.68
C ALA A 668 -13.47 -22.70 -0.69
N LYS A 669 -14.81 -22.81 -0.74
CA LYS A 669 -15.75 -22.03 0.09
C LYS A 669 -15.60 -20.51 -0.06
N ILE A 670 -15.19 -20.06 -1.24
CA ILE A 670 -15.19 -18.66 -1.63
C ILE A 670 -16.57 -18.32 -2.21
N PRO A 671 -17.31 -17.35 -1.63
CA PRO A 671 -18.58 -16.91 -2.20
C PRO A 671 -18.44 -16.38 -3.64
N GLU A 672 -19.50 -16.48 -4.43
CA GLU A 672 -19.48 -16.18 -5.87
C GLU A 672 -19.06 -14.73 -6.16
N GLU A 673 -19.50 -13.78 -5.34
CA GLU A 673 -19.16 -12.36 -5.45
C GLU A 673 -17.67 -12.06 -5.26
N PHE A 674 -16.93 -12.97 -4.63
CA PHE A 674 -15.48 -12.89 -4.41
C PHE A 674 -14.69 -13.81 -5.35
N CYS A 675 -15.38 -14.64 -6.14
CA CYS A 675 -14.76 -15.60 -7.03
C CYS A 675 -14.27 -14.92 -8.33
N ARG A 676 -12.97 -14.66 -8.42
CA ARG A 676 -12.29 -14.21 -9.66
C ARG A 676 -11.76 -15.35 -10.52
N CYS A 677 -11.82 -16.55 -9.98
CA CYS A 677 -11.41 -17.79 -10.60
C CYS A 677 -12.63 -18.53 -11.16
N ARG A 678 -12.95 -18.37 -12.45
CA ARG A 678 -14.04 -19.13 -13.06
C ARG A 678 -13.48 -20.41 -13.66
N VAL A 679 -13.98 -21.56 -13.20
CA VAL A 679 -13.74 -22.82 -13.90
C VAL A 679 -14.77 -22.88 -15.02
N ALA A 680 -14.28 -22.82 -16.26
CA ALA A 680 -15.12 -22.80 -17.47
C ALA A 680 -15.85 -24.13 -17.71
#